data_AF-A0A1C5KI90-F1
#
_entry.id   AF-A0A1C5KI90-F1
#
_cell.length_a   1.000
_cell.length_b   1.000
_cell.length_c   1.000
_cell.angle_alpha   90.00
_cell.angle_beta   90.00
_cell.angle_gamma   90.00
#
_symmetry.space_group_name_H-M   'P 1'
#
loop_
_entity.id
_entity.type
_entity.pdbx_description
1 polymer ?
#
loop_
_entity_poly.entity_id
_entity_poly.type
_entity_poly.pdbx_seq_one_letter_code
_entity_poly.pdbx_strand_id
1 'polypeptide(L)'
;MKGNKIIIGSRESRLAVIQSQMVQDFIKSHHPDLEVELLTMKTTGDIILDRTLDKVGGKGLFVKELDRALSEGRSDLSVHSLKDMPMEVPEALPLVAFSKREDPRDVLVLPEGVREPDFSKPIGCSSLRRILQLKELFPKAEFRSVRGNVLTRLQKLDSGEYGALVLAAAGLKRLGLENRISRYFEPEEVIPAAGQGILAVQGRQEEGYGYLSGYDDRTSRYEALCERAFVRTLNGGCSSPVAAHARVQNGKLFLMGLYYDEETGGYKKGTVKGNPERAEALGRDLAIKLRQDYRKEQEQVPVGKVWLVGAGPGDPGLFTLKGKEVLSRAEVVVYDALVGSGVLTMIPKDAELINVGKRSSNHLAPQETINRILVEEAKKGKRVVRLKGGDPFLFGRGGEEMELLKLEKIPCEVVPGVTSAIAVPAYNGIPVTHRDFCSSVHIITGHKKKDEKYDIDFEALVRTKGTLVFLMGVKALPDIMKGLLENGCDPFMPAAILQKGTLAGQKRIVATVSTLEEEVERQGVETPAIIVVGKVCDLAQEFAWYEELPLAGKKILVTRPRELVSAMSRKLREKGAEVLELPAICTVPIPDNALLQKAIKELDTYQWLVFTSPSGVRIFFDELRAEKKDIRALADLQIAALGSGTAKVLESHGLYPELIPEIFDGEALGKALAEKLSGTEKLLIPRAALGGRELIEELQKKGVVVDDIPTYDTLYETPGAVDEKAEFDAGTVDYAVFTSASTVRGFEQAVKGIDFSKVKAVCIGRQTKAAADALGMETYMAEKATMDSVVACVEKLCRER
;
A
#
# COMPACT_ATOMS: atom_id res chain seq x y z
N MET A 1 38.11 -43.45 49.80
CA MET A 1 38.56 -43.44 48.39
C MET A 1 37.91 -44.61 47.69
N LYS A 2 36.83 -44.38 46.94
CA LYS A 2 36.27 -45.39 46.03
C LYS A 2 37.19 -45.45 44.81
N GLY A 3 37.94 -46.55 44.67
CA GLY A 3 38.66 -47.02 43.47
C GLY A 3 39.63 -46.06 42.77
N ASN A 4 40.79 -46.55 42.34
CA ASN A 4 41.66 -45.86 41.36
C ASN A 4 41.02 -45.75 39.96
N LYS A 5 39.68 -45.83 39.84
CA LYS A 5 38.96 -46.03 38.60
C LYS A 5 37.94 -44.91 38.37
N ILE A 6 38.02 -44.25 37.21
CA ILE A 6 37.12 -43.18 36.77
C ILE A 6 36.36 -43.63 35.52
N ILE A 7 35.03 -43.59 35.56
CA ILE A 7 34.16 -43.96 34.44
C ILE A 7 33.59 -42.71 33.78
N ILE A 8 33.87 -42.50 32.50
CA ILE A 8 33.37 -41.38 31.71
C ILE A 8 32.20 -41.84 30.83
N GLY A 9 31.01 -41.32 31.11
CA GLY A 9 29.82 -41.48 30.30
C GLY A 9 29.92 -40.73 28.98
N SER A 10 29.61 -41.43 27.88
CA SER A 10 29.63 -40.88 26.52
C SER A 10 28.43 -41.38 25.71
N ARG A 11 28.07 -40.64 24.67
CA ARG A 11 27.15 -41.14 23.63
C ARG A 11 27.88 -42.09 22.70
N GLU A 12 27.18 -43.06 22.12
CA GLU A 12 27.76 -44.02 21.16
C GLU A 12 28.24 -43.40 19.84
N SER A 13 27.84 -42.17 19.52
CA SER A 13 28.27 -41.54 18.27
C SER A 13 29.79 -41.36 18.22
N ARG A 14 30.42 -41.64 17.06
CA ARG A 14 31.89 -41.53 16.89
C ARG A 14 32.46 -40.19 17.37
N LEU A 15 31.77 -39.08 17.10
CA LEU A 15 32.20 -37.76 17.56
C LEU A 15 32.16 -37.64 19.09
N ALA A 16 31.09 -38.12 19.74
CA ALA A 16 30.98 -38.07 21.20
C ALA A 16 32.02 -38.95 21.91
N VAL A 17 32.31 -40.13 21.34
CA VAL A 17 33.38 -41.01 21.83
C VAL A 17 34.73 -40.30 21.75
N ILE A 18 35.07 -39.67 20.60
CA ILE A 18 36.31 -38.89 20.47
C ILE A 18 36.36 -37.75 21.50
N GLN A 19 35.26 -37.03 21.69
CA GLN A 19 35.18 -35.96 22.69
C GLN A 19 35.44 -36.46 24.11
N SER A 20 34.95 -37.66 24.44
CA SER A 20 35.16 -38.29 25.74
C SER A 20 36.57 -38.85 25.88
N GLN A 21 37.12 -39.37 24.79
CA GLN A 21 38.52 -39.81 24.69
C GLN A 21 39.48 -38.63 24.97
N MET A 22 39.17 -37.42 24.50
CA MET A 22 39.99 -36.24 24.81
C MET A 22 40.08 -35.96 26.31
N VAL A 23 39.00 -36.18 27.07
CA VAL A 23 39.01 -36.05 28.54
C VAL A 23 39.75 -37.23 29.17
N GLN A 24 39.54 -38.45 28.66
CA GLN A 24 40.25 -39.64 29.10
C GLN A 24 41.77 -39.52 28.94
N ASP A 25 42.23 -39.05 27.77
CA ASP A 25 43.64 -38.88 27.44
C ASP A 25 44.29 -37.80 28.31
N PHE A 26 43.55 -36.74 28.61
CA PHE A 26 43.99 -35.73 29.57
C PHE A 26 44.21 -36.34 30.97
N ILE A 27 43.23 -37.08 31.49
CA ILE A 27 43.33 -37.69 32.82
C ILE A 27 44.48 -38.69 32.85
N LYS A 28 44.60 -39.58 31.85
CA LYS A 28 45.67 -40.58 31.78
C LYS A 28 47.07 -39.97 31.70
N SER A 29 47.23 -38.85 30.99
CA SER A 29 48.53 -38.18 30.85
C SER A 29 48.98 -37.42 32.10
N HIS A 30 48.04 -36.91 32.90
CA HIS A 30 48.35 -36.14 34.11
C HIS A 30 48.26 -36.96 35.41
N HIS A 31 47.54 -38.08 35.36
CA HIS A 31 47.31 -38.99 36.48
C HIS A 31 47.44 -40.46 36.01
N PRO A 32 48.66 -40.94 35.73
CA PRO A 32 48.90 -42.28 35.18
C PRO A 32 48.48 -43.42 36.12
N ASP A 33 48.35 -43.14 37.43
CA ASP A 33 47.92 -44.11 38.44
C ASP A 33 46.40 -44.33 38.44
N LEU A 34 45.62 -43.51 37.72
CA LEU A 34 44.18 -43.65 37.58
C LEU A 34 43.84 -44.51 36.35
N GLU A 35 43.08 -45.57 36.60
CA GLU A 35 42.38 -46.32 35.57
C GLU A 35 41.18 -45.50 35.07
N VAL A 36 41.09 -45.27 33.76
CA VAL A 36 39.97 -44.49 33.19
C VAL A 36 39.29 -45.30 32.11
N GLU A 37 37.98 -45.48 32.21
CA GLU A 37 37.14 -46.22 31.27
C GLU A 37 36.05 -45.34 30.64
N LEU A 38 35.60 -45.72 29.44
CA LEU A 38 34.47 -45.08 28.77
C LEU A 38 33.23 -45.98 28.88
N LEU A 39 32.13 -45.40 29.34
CA LEU A 39 30.80 -46.02 29.31
C LEU A 39 29.97 -45.37 28.19
N THR A 40 29.85 -46.06 27.06
CA THR A 40 29.01 -45.57 25.94
C THR A 40 27.55 -45.98 26.12
N MET A 41 26.62 -45.09 25.75
CA MET A 41 25.19 -45.38 25.75
C MET A 41 24.44 -44.67 24.61
N LYS A 42 23.32 -45.24 24.16
CA LYS A 42 22.39 -44.57 23.25
C LYS A 42 21.49 -43.61 24.01
N THR A 43 21.29 -42.41 23.45
CA THR A 43 20.34 -41.42 23.98
C THR A 43 19.05 -41.41 23.18
N THR A 44 17.97 -40.89 23.74
CA THR A 44 16.68 -40.74 23.06
C THR A 44 16.82 -39.98 21.72
N GLY A 45 17.68 -38.96 21.66
CA GLY A 45 17.97 -38.22 20.43
C GLY A 45 18.77 -39.00 19.36
N ASP A 46 19.41 -40.12 19.72
CA ASP A 46 20.06 -41.03 18.77
C ASP A 46 19.08 -42.07 18.17
N ILE A 47 17.95 -42.29 18.85
CA ILE A 47 16.93 -43.30 18.46
C ILE A 47 15.84 -42.66 17.59
N ILE A 48 15.42 -41.43 17.90
CA ILE A 48 14.34 -40.73 17.19
C ILE A 48 14.91 -39.95 15.99
N LEU A 49 14.85 -40.56 14.79
CA LEU A 49 15.37 -39.98 13.55
C LEU A 49 14.28 -39.43 12.59
N ASP A 50 13.00 -39.64 12.90
CA ASP A 50 11.84 -39.45 12.01
C ASP A 50 11.08 -38.11 12.19
N ARG A 51 11.19 -37.42 13.34
CA ARG A 51 10.47 -36.14 13.62
C ARG A 51 11.36 -34.94 13.97
N THR A 52 11.02 -33.72 13.52
CA THR A 52 11.93 -32.56 13.59
C THR A 52 12.16 -32.16 15.04
N LEU A 53 13.36 -31.69 15.41
CA LEU A 53 13.74 -31.42 16.82
C LEU A 53 12.78 -30.42 17.50
N ASP A 54 12.28 -29.47 16.73
CA ASP A 54 11.20 -28.52 17.06
C ASP A 54 9.85 -29.20 17.38
N LYS A 55 9.51 -30.30 16.71
CA LYS A 55 8.25 -31.05 16.93
C LYS A 55 8.33 -32.14 18.01
N VAL A 56 9.54 -32.49 18.47
CA VAL A 56 9.75 -33.58 19.45
C VAL A 56 9.64 -33.10 20.90
N GLY A 57 9.70 -31.79 21.16
CA GLY A 57 9.28 -31.19 22.44
C GLY A 57 9.83 -31.89 23.68
N GLY A 58 11.13 -31.71 23.99
CA GLY A 58 11.71 -32.24 25.22
C GLY A 58 13.04 -31.59 25.58
N LYS A 59 13.14 -31.00 26.78
CA LYS A 59 14.42 -30.49 27.32
C LYS A 59 15.38 -31.67 27.51
N GLY A 60 16.58 -31.61 26.92
CA GLY A 60 17.67 -32.56 27.22
C GLY A 60 17.66 -33.91 26.48
N LEU A 61 17.16 -33.98 25.24
CA LEU A 61 17.09 -35.21 24.41
C LEU A 61 18.40 -36.01 24.28
N PHE A 62 19.56 -35.36 24.47
CA PHE A 62 20.89 -35.97 24.36
C PHE A 62 21.62 -36.13 25.71
N VAL A 63 21.01 -35.71 26.82
CA VAL A 63 21.67 -35.59 28.13
C VAL A 63 21.01 -36.49 29.18
N LYS A 64 19.70 -36.76 29.05
CA LYS A 64 18.90 -37.47 30.07
C LYS A 64 19.47 -38.82 30.51
N GLU A 65 19.94 -39.65 29.57
CA GLU A 65 20.50 -40.96 29.90
C GLU A 65 21.86 -40.86 30.60
N LEU A 66 22.65 -39.84 30.25
CA LEU A 66 23.94 -39.53 30.88
C LEU A 66 23.74 -38.94 32.28
N ASP A 67 22.78 -38.04 32.47
CA ASP A 67 22.38 -37.52 33.78
C ASP A 67 21.93 -38.64 34.72
N ARG A 68 21.18 -39.62 34.19
CA ARG A 68 20.77 -40.81 34.95
C ARG A 68 21.97 -41.68 35.31
N ALA A 69 22.92 -41.88 34.38
CA ALA A 69 24.14 -42.64 34.66
C ALA A 69 25.02 -41.98 35.74
N LEU A 70 25.11 -40.64 35.73
CA LEU A 70 25.75 -39.86 36.80
C LEU A 70 25.01 -40.01 38.13
N SER A 71 23.68 -39.89 38.14
CA SER A 71 22.87 -39.95 39.37
C SER A 71 22.89 -41.34 40.02
N GLU A 72 22.90 -42.39 39.22
CA GLU A 72 22.95 -43.79 39.68
C GLU A 72 24.37 -44.27 40.02
N GLY A 73 25.39 -43.42 39.82
CA GLY A 73 26.79 -43.80 40.05
C GLY A 73 27.35 -44.82 39.06
N ARG A 74 26.73 -44.98 37.89
CA ARG A 74 27.22 -45.84 36.79
C ARG A 74 28.38 -45.18 36.02
N SER A 75 28.44 -43.86 36.02
CA SER A 75 29.56 -43.07 35.50
C SER A 75 29.91 -41.98 36.51
N ASP A 76 31.17 -41.56 36.57
CA ASP A 76 31.65 -40.48 37.45
C ASP A 76 31.61 -39.12 36.76
N LEU A 77 31.86 -39.11 35.44
CA LEU A 77 31.80 -37.93 34.59
C LEU A 77 30.90 -38.20 33.39
N SER A 78 30.36 -37.15 32.79
CA SER A 78 29.86 -37.21 31.42
C SER A 78 30.38 -36.03 30.61
N VAL A 79 30.66 -36.27 29.32
CA VAL A 79 31.26 -35.28 28.43
C VAL A 79 30.27 -34.92 27.33
N HIS A 80 30.03 -33.61 27.19
CA HIS A 80 29.04 -33.08 26.27
C HIS A 80 29.65 -32.02 25.37
N SER A 81 29.11 -31.88 24.16
CA SER A 81 29.26 -30.62 23.43
C SER A 81 28.41 -29.56 24.13
N LEU A 82 29.02 -28.45 24.56
CA LEU A 82 28.31 -27.48 25.41
C LEU A 82 27.03 -26.90 24.76
N LYS A 83 27.02 -26.77 23.43
CA LYS A 83 25.85 -26.30 22.67
C LYS A 83 24.64 -27.24 22.73
N ASP A 84 24.87 -28.52 23.05
CA ASP A 84 23.81 -29.53 23.15
C ASP A 84 23.30 -29.66 24.60
N MET A 85 23.96 -28.99 25.56
CA MET A 85 23.53 -28.96 26.95
C MET A 85 22.36 -27.98 27.15
N PRO A 86 21.34 -28.34 27.94
CA PRO A 86 20.29 -27.40 28.32
C PRO A 86 20.89 -26.19 29.06
N MET A 87 20.23 -25.03 28.93
CA MET A 87 20.71 -23.76 29.53
C MET A 87 20.66 -23.77 31.05
N GLU A 88 19.76 -24.57 31.62
CA GLU A 88 19.67 -24.92 33.03
C GLU A 88 20.14 -26.37 33.18
N VAL A 89 21.06 -26.59 34.09
CA VAL A 89 21.53 -27.93 34.47
C VAL A 89 21.10 -28.19 35.92
N PRO A 90 20.82 -29.43 36.31
CA PRO A 90 20.45 -29.74 37.69
C PRO A 90 21.55 -29.34 38.68
N GLU A 91 21.20 -28.75 39.82
CA GLU A 91 22.19 -28.36 40.85
C GLU A 91 22.99 -29.55 41.37
N ALA A 92 22.36 -30.73 41.46
CA ALA A 92 23.00 -31.97 41.85
C ALA A 92 24.05 -32.47 40.83
N LEU A 93 23.98 -32.02 39.57
CA LEU A 93 24.84 -32.44 38.46
C LEU A 93 25.50 -31.23 37.77
N PRO A 94 26.37 -30.47 38.45
CA PRO A 94 26.95 -29.25 37.91
C PRO A 94 27.93 -29.52 36.75
N LEU A 95 28.18 -28.47 35.95
CA LEU A 95 29.30 -28.44 35.01
C LEU A 95 30.60 -28.18 35.79
N VAL A 96 31.49 -29.17 35.81
CA VAL A 96 32.68 -29.18 36.66
C VAL A 96 33.92 -28.66 35.92
N ALA A 97 34.00 -28.84 34.60
CA ALA A 97 35.12 -28.35 33.79
C ALA A 97 34.70 -28.00 32.36
N PHE A 98 35.39 -27.04 31.75
CA PHE A 98 35.25 -26.66 30.34
C PHE A 98 36.56 -26.90 29.60
N SER A 99 36.51 -27.55 28.44
CA SER A 99 37.70 -27.68 27.60
C SER A 99 38.13 -26.34 27.04
N LYS A 100 39.39 -26.23 26.64
CA LYS A 100 39.81 -25.18 25.69
C LYS A 100 38.90 -25.24 24.45
N ARG A 101 38.45 -24.06 24.00
CA ARG A 101 37.56 -23.93 22.84
C ARG A 101 38.27 -24.29 21.54
N GLU A 102 37.64 -25.16 20.76
CA GLU A 102 37.99 -25.43 19.37
C GLU A 102 37.30 -24.41 18.43
N ASP A 103 37.70 -24.35 17.15
CA ASP A 103 37.13 -23.43 16.15
C ASP A 103 35.58 -23.36 16.21
N PRO A 104 35.02 -22.21 16.65
CA PRO A 104 33.58 -22.09 16.91
C PRO A 104 32.76 -21.84 15.65
N ARG A 105 33.41 -21.58 14.50
CA ARG A 105 32.74 -21.15 13.27
C ARG A 105 31.87 -22.25 12.68
N ASP A 106 30.81 -21.80 12.01
CA ASP A 106 30.09 -22.65 11.06
C ASP A 106 30.83 -22.67 9.72
N VAL A 107 30.70 -23.77 8.98
CA VAL A 107 31.43 -23.99 7.73
C VAL A 107 30.50 -24.47 6.63
N LEU A 108 30.79 -24.05 5.41
CA LEU A 108 30.21 -24.60 4.19
C LEU A 108 31.02 -25.82 3.77
N VAL A 109 30.31 -26.91 3.48
CA VAL A 109 30.89 -28.14 2.95
C VAL A 109 30.24 -28.44 1.60
N LEU A 110 31.05 -28.53 0.56
CA LEU A 110 30.64 -28.89 -0.80
C LEU A 110 30.87 -30.39 -1.06
N PRO A 111 30.24 -30.96 -2.09
CA PRO A 111 30.57 -32.29 -2.57
C PRO A 111 32.05 -32.39 -2.93
N GLU A 112 32.62 -33.59 -2.78
CA GLU A 112 34.06 -33.80 -3.04
C GLU A 112 34.45 -33.38 -4.47
N GLY A 113 35.53 -32.61 -4.59
CA GLY A 113 36.01 -32.08 -5.87
C GLY A 113 35.28 -30.83 -6.40
N VAL A 114 34.20 -30.38 -5.75
CA VAL A 114 33.43 -29.19 -6.15
C VAL A 114 33.99 -27.92 -5.49
N ARG A 115 34.13 -26.84 -6.26
CA ARG A 115 34.68 -25.55 -5.79
C ARG A 115 33.64 -24.49 -5.49
N GLU A 116 32.47 -24.55 -6.13
CA GLU A 116 31.39 -23.57 -6.00
C GLU A 116 30.07 -24.26 -5.63
N PRO A 117 29.23 -23.65 -4.77
CA PRO A 117 27.93 -24.21 -4.41
C PRO A 117 26.95 -24.24 -5.60
N ASP A 118 26.28 -25.38 -5.78
CA ASP A 118 25.19 -25.55 -6.74
C ASP A 118 23.84 -25.16 -6.09
N PHE A 119 23.33 -23.98 -6.44
CA PHE A 119 22.05 -23.47 -5.94
C PHE A 119 20.82 -24.03 -6.65
N SER A 120 20.98 -24.87 -7.68
CA SER A 120 19.85 -25.63 -8.24
C SER A 120 19.38 -26.74 -7.29
N LYS A 121 20.22 -27.10 -6.31
CA LYS A 121 19.94 -28.05 -5.24
C LYS A 121 19.85 -27.33 -3.89
N PRO A 122 19.13 -27.90 -2.91
CA PRO A 122 18.99 -27.27 -1.61
C PRO A 122 20.28 -27.33 -0.78
N ILE A 123 20.50 -26.32 0.07
CA ILE A 123 21.50 -26.33 1.13
C ILE A 123 20.95 -27.12 2.32
N GLY A 124 21.66 -28.17 2.73
CA GLY A 124 21.30 -29.01 3.85
C GLY A 124 21.60 -28.35 5.20
N CYS A 125 20.57 -27.92 5.91
CA CYS A 125 20.68 -27.37 7.25
C CYS A 125 19.39 -27.57 8.06
N SER A 126 19.50 -28.02 9.31
CA SER A 126 18.36 -28.21 10.22
C SER A 126 18.30 -27.18 11.35
N SER A 127 19.22 -26.22 11.38
CA SER A 127 19.27 -25.21 12.43
C SER A 127 18.61 -23.92 11.93
N LEU A 128 17.49 -23.54 12.54
CA LEU A 128 16.82 -22.27 12.23
C LEU A 128 17.77 -21.07 12.43
N ARG A 129 18.62 -21.10 13.47
CA ARG A 129 19.70 -20.11 13.69
C ARG A 129 20.58 -19.90 12.45
N ARG A 130 21.01 -20.99 11.81
CA ARG A 130 21.86 -20.93 10.61
C ARG A 130 21.04 -20.46 9.42
N ILE A 131 19.86 -21.04 9.21
CA ILE A 131 18.99 -20.74 8.06
C ILE A 131 18.64 -19.24 8.04
N LEU A 132 18.27 -18.65 9.18
CA LEU A 132 17.95 -17.23 9.27
C LEU A 132 19.11 -16.34 8.80
N GLN A 133 20.34 -16.62 9.26
CA GLN A 133 21.51 -15.81 8.92
C GLN A 133 22.02 -16.07 7.50
N LEU A 134 21.94 -17.33 7.03
CA LEU A 134 22.39 -17.71 5.69
C LEU A 134 21.46 -17.23 4.58
N LYS A 135 20.18 -16.97 4.87
CA LYS A 135 19.26 -16.36 3.90
C LYS A 135 19.71 -14.96 3.45
N GLU A 136 20.47 -14.24 4.27
CA GLU A 136 21.04 -12.94 3.88
C GLU A 136 22.21 -13.12 2.90
N LEU A 137 23.04 -14.14 3.13
CA LEU A 137 24.21 -14.43 2.28
C LEU A 137 23.81 -15.14 0.98
N PHE A 138 22.74 -15.94 1.03
CA PHE A 138 22.26 -16.76 -0.07
C PHE A 138 20.73 -16.60 -0.26
N PRO A 139 20.25 -15.41 -0.67
CA PRO A 139 18.81 -15.11 -0.74
C PRO A 139 18.04 -15.95 -1.76
N LYS A 140 18.74 -16.53 -2.74
CA LYS A 140 18.17 -17.38 -3.79
C LYS A 140 18.24 -18.88 -3.48
N ALA A 141 18.86 -19.29 -2.38
CA ALA A 141 19.06 -20.70 -2.06
C ALA A 141 17.84 -21.31 -1.35
N GLU A 142 17.44 -22.52 -1.77
CA GLU A 142 16.50 -23.35 -1.01
C GLU A 142 17.25 -23.99 0.17
N PHE A 143 16.66 -23.96 1.37
CA PHE A 143 17.20 -24.67 2.54
C PHE A 143 16.33 -25.88 2.86
N ARG A 144 16.95 -27.06 3.01
CA ARG A 144 16.26 -28.30 3.35
C ARG A 144 16.87 -28.93 4.59
N SER A 145 16.02 -29.45 5.47
CA SER A 145 16.48 -30.15 6.68
C SER A 145 17.35 -31.34 6.30
N VAL A 146 18.46 -31.52 7.03
CA VAL A 146 19.38 -32.65 6.91
C VAL A 146 19.57 -33.32 8.28
N ARG A 147 19.47 -34.65 8.32
CA ARG A 147 19.56 -35.44 9.56
C ARG A 147 20.57 -36.57 9.48
N GLY A 148 20.95 -37.02 10.67
CA GLY A 148 21.98 -38.02 10.90
C GLY A 148 23.22 -37.40 11.57
N ASN A 149 24.16 -38.26 11.94
CA ASN A 149 25.49 -37.85 12.41
C ASN A 149 26.32 -37.21 11.27
N VAL A 150 27.47 -36.62 11.58
CA VAL A 150 28.29 -35.89 10.59
C VAL A 150 28.59 -36.74 9.35
N LEU A 151 28.98 -38.00 9.52
CA LEU A 151 29.34 -38.90 8.42
C LEU A 151 28.13 -39.19 7.50
N THR A 152 26.97 -39.51 8.09
CA THR A 152 25.75 -39.74 7.30
C THR A 152 25.27 -38.49 6.56
N ARG A 153 25.54 -37.29 7.08
CA ARG A 153 25.23 -36.05 6.36
C ARG A 153 26.16 -35.88 5.16
N LEU A 154 27.46 -36.10 5.35
CA LEU A 154 28.43 -36.05 4.25
C LEU A 154 28.10 -37.07 3.15
N GLN A 155 27.67 -38.28 3.51
CA GLN A 155 27.21 -39.27 2.53
C GLN A 155 26.01 -38.78 1.70
N LYS A 156 25.05 -38.09 2.33
CA LYS A 156 23.90 -37.48 1.61
C LYS A 156 24.30 -36.31 0.71
N LEU A 157 25.34 -35.57 1.09
CA LEU A 157 25.91 -34.53 0.24
C LEU A 157 26.57 -35.16 -0.99
N ASP A 158 27.40 -36.18 -0.77
CA ASP A 158 28.18 -36.85 -1.80
C ASP A 158 27.28 -37.72 -2.72
N SER A 159 26.12 -38.19 -2.24
CA SER A 159 25.07 -38.84 -3.06
C SER A 159 24.28 -37.86 -3.95
N GLY A 160 24.48 -36.55 -3.76
CA GLY A 160 23.86 -35.51 -4.56
C GLY A 160 22.46 -35.06 -4.10
N GLU A 161 22.02 -35.44 -2.89
CA GLU A 161 20.73 -34.98 -2.30
C GLU A 161 20.74 -33.48 -1.96
N TYR A 162 21.91 -32.91 -1.71
CA TYR A 162 22.11 -31.50 -1.36
C TYR A 162 23.21 -30.89 -2.23
N GLY A 163 23.12 -29.58 -2.50
CA GLY A 163 24.18 -28.83 -3.21
C GLY A 163 25.33 -28.41 -2.29
N ALA A 164 25.03 -28.22 -1.01
CA ALA A 164 26.00 -27.91 0.05
C ALA A 164 25.44 -28.29 1.42
N LEU A 165 26.31 -28.43 2.42
CA LEU A 165 25.92 -28.55 3.83
C LEU A 165 26.50 -27.41 4.66
N VAL A 166 25.82 -27.09 5.76
CA VAL A 166 26.39 -26.24 6.81
C VAL A 166 26.58 -27.00 8.10
N LEU A 167 27.84 -27.12 8.53
CA LEU A 167 28.27 -27.88 9.71
C LEU A 167 29.09 -27.00 10.67
N ALA A 168 29.45 -27.54 11.84
CA ALA A 168 30.33 -26.84 12.78
C ALA A 168 31.79 -27.27 12.54
N ALA A 169 32.72 -26.31 12.45
CA ALA A 169 34.14 -26.60 12.21
C ALA A 169 34.72 -27.57 13.23
N ALA A 170 34.49 -27.31 14.53
CA ALA A 170 34.95 -28.18 15.62
C ALA A 170 34.55 -29.65 15.48
N GLY A 171 33.38 -29.95 14.90
CA GLY A 171 32.94 -31.33 14.68
C GLY A 171 33.74 -32.05 13.60
N LEU A 172 34.07 -31.34 12.51
CA LEU A 172 34.89 -31.88 11.41
C LEU A 172 36.35 -32.03 11.82
N LYS A 173 36.93 -31.03 12.50
CA LYS A 173 38.32 -31.08 12.99
C LYS A 173 38.55 -32.26 13.92
N ARG A 174 37.66 -32.48 14.89
CA ARG A 174 37.72 -33.63 15.82
C ARG A 174 37.60 -34.98 15.12
N LEU A 175 36.93 -35.05 13.97
CA LEU A 175 36.82 -36.27 13.16
C LEU A 175 37.99 -36.44 12.17
N GLY A 176 38.93 -35.49 12.10
CA GLY A 176 40.00 -35.49 11.11
C GLY A 176 39.52 -35.17 9.68
N LEU A 177 38.39 -34.46 9.54
CA LEU A 177 37.72 -34.15 8.27
C LEU A 177 37.85 -32.66 7.88
N GLU A 178 38.94 -32.01 8.30
CA GLU A 178 39.17 -30.58 8.00
C GLU A 178 39.31 -30.32 6.49
N ASN A 179 39.82 -31.29 5.74
CA ASN A 179 39.91 -31.25 4.28
C ASN A 179 38.54 -31.15 3.57
N ARG A 180 37.43 -31.47 4.25
CA ARG A 180 36.08 -31.32 3.71
C ARG A 180 35.56 -29.87 3.78
N ILE A 181 36.23 -28.98 4.51
CA ILE A 181 35.75 -27.61 4.70
C ILE A 181 36.04 -26.79 3.44
N SER A 182 34.99 -26.31 2.79
CA SER A 182 35.11 -25.46 1.59
C SER A 182 35.21 -23.98 1.94
N ARG A 183 34.50 -23.55 2.99
CA ARG A 183 34.54 -22.16 3.49
C ARG A 183 34.25 -22.09 4.97
N TYR A 184 34.95 -21.20 5.67
CA TYR A 184 34.62 -20.76 7.02
C TYR A 184 33.71 -19.53 6.95
N PHE A 185 32.64 -19.52 7.73
CA PHE A 185 31.84 -18.32 7.95
C PHE A 185 32.40 -17.59 9.16
N GLU A 186 32.72 -16.30 9.00
CA GLU A 186 33.15 -15.48 10.13
C GLU A 186 31.98 -15.28 11.12
N PRO A 187 32.23 -15.14 12.43
CA PRO A 187 31.16 -14.97 13.42
C PRO A 187 30.22 -13.79 13.16
N GLU A 188 30.67 -12.77 12.43
CA GLU A 188 29.89 -11.63 11.96
C GLU A 188 28.89 -12.02 10.86
N GLU A 189 29.25 -12.98 10.01
CA GLU A 189 28.37 -13.54 8.98
C GLU A 189 27.34 -14.47 9.62
N VAL A 190 27.81 -15.46 10.39
CA VAL A 190 26.99 -16.48 11.05
C VAL A 190 27.41 -16.62 12.50
N ILE A 191 26.67 -15.98 13.41
CA ILE A 191 26.92 -16.04 14.85
C ILE A 191 26.75 -17.50 15.30
N PRO A 192 27.79 -18.13 15.88
CA PRO A 192 27.74 -19.50 16.39
C PRO A 192 26.63 -19.76 17.42
N ALA A 193 26.29 -21.03 17.60
CA ALA A 193 25.48 -21.45 18.74
C ALA A 193 26.27 -21.26 20.05
N ALA A 194 25.59 -20.90 21.13
CA ALA A 194 26.19 -20.79 22.46
C ALA A 194 26.90 -22.10 22.84
N GLY A 195 28.17 -22.00 23.23
CA GLY A 195 29.05 -23.11 23.58
C GLY A 195 29.61 -23.89 22.40
N GLN A 196 29.39 -23.47 21.14
CA GLN A 196 29.96 -24.18 19.99
C GLN A 196 31.50 -24.16 20.07
N GLY A 197 32.11 -25.34 19.95
CA GLY A 197 33.56 -25.54 20.07
C GLY A 197 34.02 -25.96 21.48
N ILE A 198 33.22 -25.74 22.52
CA ILE A 198 33.58 -26.07 23.91
C ILE A 198 33.00 -27.44 24.30
N LEU A 199 33.79 -28.27 24.98
CA LEU A 199 33.30 -29.46 25.67
C LEU A 199 33.03 -29.12 27.13
N ALA A 200 31.93 -29.64 27.64
CA ALA A 200 31.52 -29.49 29.03
C ALA A 200 31.61 -30.85 29.72
N VAL A 201 32.30 -30.88 30.85
CA VAL A 201 32.35 -32.04 31.73
C VAL A 201 31.34 -31.81 32.85
N GLN A 202 30.45 -32.78 33.05
CA GLN A 202 29.43 -32.76 34.09
C GLN A 202 29.71 -33.89 35.08
N GLY A 203 29.47 -33.64 36.37
CA GLY A 203 29.63 -34.62 37.44
C GLY A 203 28.64 -34.37 38.58
N ARG A 204 28.69 -35.16 39.65
CA ARG A 204 27.94 -35.00 40.90
C ARG A 204 28.50 -33.87 41.79
N GLN A 205 27.63 -33.11 42.46
CA GLN A 205 28.00 -31.94 43.28
C GLN A 205 28.93 -32.26 44.47
N GLU A 206 28.77 -33.42 45.11
CA GLU A 206 29.50 -33.78 46.34
C GLU A 206 30.83 -34.53 46.09
N GLU A 207 31.29 -34.61 44.84
CA GLU A 207 32.53 -35.29 44.47
C GLU A 207 33.70 -34.34 44.19
N GLY A 208 34.92 -34.82 44.46
CA GLY A 208 36.14 -34.07 44.22
C GLY A 208 36.72 -34.34 42.83
N TYR A 209 36.82 -33.29 42.01
CA TYR A 209 37.34 -33.36 40.63
C TYR A 209 38.79 -32.86 40.49
N GLY A 210 39.62 -33.07 41.51
CA GLY A 210 41.01 -32.59 41.51
C GLY A 210 41.83 -33.08 40.31
N TYR A 211 41.49 -34.26 39.77
CA TYR A 211 42.13 -34.86 38.60
C TYR A 211 41.75 -34.20 37.24
N LEU A 212 40.82 -33.24 37.25
CA LEU A 212 40.54 -32.35 36.12
C LEU A 212 41.24 -30.99 36.25
N SER A 213 42.07 -30.80 37.28
CA SER A 213 42.85 -29.58 37.45
C SER A 213 43.76 -29.37 36.24
N GLY A 214 43.64 -28.21 35.58
CA GLY A 214 44.34 -27.91 34.32
C GLY A 214 43.58 -28.28 33.04
N TYR A 215 42.50 -29.07 33.12
CA TYR A 215 41.58 -29.25 31.99
C TYR A 215 40.61 -28.08 31.85
N ASP A 216 40.17 -27.54 33.00
CA ASP A 216 39.23 -26.44 33.07
C ASP A 216 39.84 -25.12 32.58
N ASP A 217 39.62 -24.79 31.32
CA ASP A 217 40.11 -23.57 30.70
C ASP A 217 39.29 -22.36 31.17
N ARG A 218 39.91 -21.50 32.00
CA ARG A 218 39.28 -20.30 32.56
C ARG A 218 38.71 -19.37 31.49
N THR A 219 39.40 -19.23 30.35
CA THR A 219 38.94 -18.38 29.25
C THR A 219 37.65 -18.92 28.64
N SER A 220 37.65 -20.20 28.27
CA SER A 220 36.48 -20.89 27.71
C SER A 220 35.33 -20.94 28.71
N ARG A 221 35.60 -21.03 30.01
CA ARG A 221 34.58 -20.91 31.08
C ARG A 221 33.90 -19.54 31.04
N TYR A 222 34.63 -18.43 30.99
CA TYR A 222 34.02 -17.11 30.89
C TYR A 222 33.21 -16.93 29.61
N GLU A 223 33.72 -17.39 28.46
CA GLU A 223 33.00 -17.35 27.19
C GLU A 223 31.70 -18.16 27.25
N ALA A 224 31.78 -19.40 27.74
CA ALA A 224 30.64 -20.29 27.93
C ALA A 224 29.55 -19.70 28.83
N LEU A 225 29.94 -19.15 29.98
CA LEU A 225 28.99 -18.56 30.93
C LEU A 225 28.32 -17.32 30.35
N CYS A 226 29.07 -16.47 29.64
CA CYS A 226 28.53 -15.28 28.98
C CYS A 226 27.49 -15.66 27.90
N GLU A 227 27.83 -16.58 27.00
CA GLU A 227 26.96 -17.04 25.93
C GLU A 227 25.69 -17.71 26.48
N ARG A 228 25.82 -18.56 27.50
CA ARG A 228 24.68 -19.25 28.11
C ARG A 228 23.76 -18.29 28.87
N ALA A 229 24.32 -17.29 29.56
CA ALA A 229 23.52 -16.26 30.22
C ALA A 229 22.70 -15.44 29.23
N PHE A 230 23.25 -15.11 28.06
CA PHE A 230 22.51 -14.45 26.98
C PHE A 230 21.31 -15.28 26.52
N VAL A 231 21.53 -16.55 26.16
CA VAL A 231 20.46 -17.41 25.65
C VAL A 231 19.40 -17.69 26.72
N ARG A 232 19.82 -17.96 27.96
CA ARG A 232 18.91 -18.17 29.10
C ARG A 232 17.99 -16.98 29.34
N THR A 233 18.52 -15.76 29.25
CA THR A 233 17.75 -14.52 29.49
C THR A 233 16.64 -14.31 28.45
N LEU A 234 16.82 -14.83 27.24
CA LEU A 234 15.84 -14.70 26.15
C LEU A 234 14.79 -15.84 26.13
N ASN A 235 14.74 -16.69 27.18
CA ASN A 235 13.96 -17.93 27.18
C ASN A 235 14.26 -18.83 25.97
N GLY A 236 15.46 -18.71 25.39
CA GLY A 236 15.89 -19.52 24.27
C GLY A 236 16.09 -20.97 24.70
N GLY A 237 15.09 -21.83 24.46
CA GLY A 237 15.31 -23.27 24.38
C GLY A 237 16.11 -23.64 23.12
N CYS A 238 16.53 -24.90 22.98
CA CYS A 238 17.27 -25.39 21.79
C CYS A 238 16.53 -25.21 20.44
N SER A 239 15.24 -24.87 20.46
CA SER A 239 14.40 -24.66 19.28
C SER A 239 14.33 -23.18 18.83
N SER A 240 14.59 -22.22 19.72
CA SER A 240 14.57 -20.80 19.37
C SER A 240 15.88 -20.44 18.65
N PRO A 241 15.85 -19.70 17.51
CA PRO A 241 17.03 -19.49 16.67
C PRO A 241 18.00 -18.41 17.22
N VAL A 242 18.06 -18.29 18.54
CA VAL A 242 18.98 -17.42 19.28
C VAL A 242 20.43 -17.89 19.08
N ALA A 243 21.36 -16.94 18.97
CA ALA A 243 22.80 -17.22 18.81
C ALA A 243 23.61 -16.38 19.79
N ALA A 244 24.74 -16.91 20.25
CA ALA A 244 25.66 -16.17 21.10
C ALA A 244 27.09 -16.68 20.89
N HIS A 245 28.03 -15.75 20.69
CA HIS A 245 29.44 -16.06 20.64
C HIS A 245 30.26 -15.01 21.38
N ALA A 246 30.98 -15.46 22.40
CA ALA A 246 31.90 -14.71 23.21
C ALA A 246 33.34 -15.09 22.90
N ARG A 247 34.25 -14.11 22.91
CA ARG A 247 35.69 -14.32 22.84
C ARG A 247 36.42 -13.42 23.84
N VAL A 248 37.39 -13.96 24.56
CA VAL A 248 38.31 -13.15 25.37
C VAL A 248 39.52 -12.75 24.51
N GLN A 249 39.72 -11.44 24.33
CA GLN A 249 40.84 -10.89 23.58
C GLN A 249 41.39 -9.66 24.30
N ASN A 250 42.72 -9.59 24.47
CA ASN A 250 43.40 -8.48 25.14
C ASN A 250 42.81 -8.17 26.54
N GLY A 251 42.54 -9.22 27.33
CA GLY A 251 41.99 -9.10 28.70
C GLY A 251 40.52 -8.66 28.79
N LYS A 252 39.80 -8.55 27.66
CA LYS A 252 38.39 -8.16 27.63
C LYS A 252 37.55 -9.22 26.95
N LEU A 253 36.35 -9.47 27.48
CA LEU A 253 35.37 -10.37 26.89
C LEU A 253 34.51 -9.58 25.91
N PHE A 254 34.39 -10.07 24.68
CA PHE A 254 33.52 -9.54 23.64
C PHE A 254 32.43 -10.56 23.37
N LEU A 255 31.17 -10.16 23.42
CA LEU A 255 30.01 -11.00 23.11
C LEU A 255 29.29 -10.44 21.88
N MET A 256 28.94 -11.33 20.96
CA MET A 256 28.00 -11.12 19.87
C MET A 256 26.75 -11.95 20.14
N GLY A 257 25.57 -11.32 20.07
CA GLY A 257 24.29 -11.96 20.34
C GLY A 257 23.31 -11.75 19.19
N LEU A 258 22.44 -12.74 18.98
CA LEU A 258 21.31 -12.67 18.07
C LEU A 258 20.03 -12.92 18.87
N TYR A 259 19.20 -11.89 18.98
CA TYR A 259 17.83 -11.96 19.49
C TYR A 259 16.87 -12.31 18.35
N TYR A 260 15.88 -13.16 18.62
CA TYR A 260 14.80 -13.50 17.68
C TYR A 260 13.46 -13.32 18.38
N ASP A 261 12.51 -12.72 17.67
CA ASP A 261 11.14 -12.53 18.14
C ASP A 261 10.21 -13.52 17.43
N GLU A 262 9.56 -14.41 18.20
CA GLU A 262 8.72 -15.46 17.64
C GLU A 262 7.39 -14.92 17.09
N GLU A 263 6.90 -13.77 17.58
CA GLU A 263 5.62 -13.18 17.14
C GLU A 263 5.78 -12.49 15.78
N THR A 264 6.83 -11.69 15.61
CA THR A 264 7.06 -10.95 14.37
C THR A 264 7.84 -11.77 13.34
N GLY A 265 8.52 -12.84 13.76
CA GLY A 265 9.47 -13.59 12.94
C GLY A 265 10.75 -12.82 12.59
N GLY A 266 10.95 -11.63 13.18
CA GLY A 266 12.12 -10.79 12.98
C GLY A 266 13.23 -11.04 14.01
N TYR A 267 14.39 -10.45 13.79
CA TYR A 267 15.56 -10.70 14.62
C TYR A 267 16.49 -9.49 14.68
N LYS A 268 17.36 -9.43 15.70
CA LYS A 268 18.33 -8.35 15.90
C LYS A 268 19.68 -8.91 16.36
N LYS A 269 20.76 -8.47 15.71
CA LYS A 269 22.14 -8.74 16.13
C LYS A 269 22.68 -7.57 16.96
N GLY A 270 23.60 -7.83 17.87
CA GLY A 270 24.41 -6.77 18.46
C GLY A 270 25.53 -7.31 19.33
N THR A 271 26.30 -6.40 19.91
CA THR A 271 27.55 -6.74 20.59
C THR A 271 27.70 -6.00 21.92
N VAL A 272 28.49 -6.58 22.83
CA VAL A 272 28.92 -5.93 24.07
C VAL A 272 30.35 -6.33 24.41
N LYS A 273 31.07 -5.48 25.14
CA LYS A 273 32.44 -5.73 25.59
C LYS A 273 32.56 -5.40 27.07
N GLY A 274 33.28 -6.21 27.85
CA GLY A 274 33.48 -5.95 29.27
C GLY A 274 34.55 -6.83 29.93
N ASN A 275 34.57 -6.81 31.27
CA ASN A 275 35.46 -7.64 32.09
C ASN A 275 34.98 -9.12 32.04
N PRO A 276 35.85 -10.11 31.73
CA PRO A 276 35.52 -11.53 31.78
C PRO A 276 34.88 -12.00 33.09
N GLU A 277 35.26 -11.44 34.24
CA GLU A 277 34.67 -11.78 35.56
C GLU A 277 33.17 -11.44 35.64
N ARG A 278 32.68 -10.53 34.78
CA ARG A 278 31.27 -10.17 34.65
C ARG A 278 30.57 -10.88 33.49
N ALA A 279 31.11 -12.01 33.00
CA ALA A 279 30.61 -12.78 31.87
C ALA A 279 29.08 -12.94 31.87
N GLU A 280 28.49 -13.47 32.95
CA GLU A 280 27.04 -13.71 32.99
C GLU A 280 26.22 -12.41 32.94
N ALA A 281 26.70 -11.36 33.62
CA ALA A 281 26.03 -10.06 33.61
C ALA A 281 26.06 -9.46 32.19
N LEU A 282 27.21 -9.52 31.50
CA LEU A 282 27.33 -9.04 30.11
C LEU A 282 26.37 -9.77 29.17
N GLY A 283 26.23 -11.09 29.30
CA GLY A 283 25.27 -11.88 28.54
C GLY A 283 23.83 -11.44 28.77
N ARG A 284 23.44 -11.28 30.04
CA ARG A 284 22.10 -10.82 30.42
C ARG A 284 21.80 -9.41 29.92
N ASP A 285 22.74 -8.49 30.08
CA ASP A 285 22.58 -7.08 29.72
C ASP A 285 22.40 -6.92 28.21
N LEU A 286 23.19 -7.64 27.39
CA LEU A 286 23.02 -7.61 25.93
C LEU A 286 21.67 -8.21 25.51
N ALA A 287 21.25 -9.32 26.13
CA ALA A 287 19.95 -9.93 25.84
C ALA A 287 18.79 -8.97 26.10
N ILE A 288 18.77 -8.32 27.26
CA ILE A 288 17.74 -7.34 27.63
C ILE A 288 17.76 -6.17 26.64
N LYS A 289 18.95 -5.64 26.34
CA LYS A 289 19.12 -4.52 25.41
C LYS A 289 18.58 -4.85 24.01
N LEU A 290 18.98 -5.99 23.42
CA LEU A 290 18.53 -6.36 22.07
C LEU A 290 17.01 -6.53 21.98
N ARG A 291 16.39 -7.12 23.00
CA ARG A 291 14.92 -7.25 23.08
C ARG A 291 14.23 -5.89 23.15
N GLN A 292 14.75 -4.97 23.97
CA GLN A 292 14.20 -3.61 24.11
C GLN A 292 14.38 -2.80 22.83
N ASP A 293 15.57 -2.83 22.24
CA ASP A 293 15.88 -2.10 21.02
C ASP A 293 15.03 -2.61 19.84
N TYR A 294 14.80 -3.93 19.74
CA TYR A 294 13.92 -4.50 18.72
C TYR A 294 12.47 -4.01 18.88
N ARG A 295 11.93 -4.02 20.11
CA ARG A 295 10.57 -3.53 20.37
C ARG A 295 10.40 -2.05 20.02
N LYS A 296 11.37 -1.22 20.40
CA LYS A 296 11.34 0.23 20.08
C LYS A 296 11.35 0.50 18.57
N GLU A 297 12.09 -0.29 17.80
CA GLU A 297 12.10 -0.16 16.33
C GLU A 297 10.76 -0.59 15.70
N GLN A 298 10.10 -1.62 16.24
CA GLN A 298 8.79 -2.05 15.77
C GLN A 298 7.69 -1.02 16.09
N GLU A 299 7.79 -0.31 17.21
CA GLU A 299 6.87 0.78 17.56
C GLU A 299 7.05 2.03 16.68
N GLN A 300 8.18 2.15 15.96
CA GLN A 300 8.52 3.33 15.14
C GLN A 300 8.18 3.20 13.66
N VAL A 301 7.75 2.04 13.16
CA VAL A 301 7.25 1.94 11.78
C VAL A 301 5.78 2.37 11.78
N PRO A 302 5.42 3.55 11.25
CA PRO A 302 4.04 4.01 11.30
C PRO A 302 3.20 3.07 10.46
N VAL A 303 2.25 2.38 11.08
CA VAL A 303 1.21 1.68 10.31
C VAL A 303 0.32 2.75 9.69
N GLY A 304 0.09 2.63 8.38
CA GLY A 304 -0.77 3.51 7.61
C GLY A 304 -2.23 3.40 8.04
N LYS A 305 -3.11 4.08 7.32
CA LYS A 305 -4.56 4.09 7.61
C LYS A 305 -5.33 3.74 6.36
N VAL A 306 -6.37 2.91 6.52
CA VAL A 306 -7.30 2.56 5.45
C VAL A 306 -8.63 3.29 5.66
N TRP A 307 -9.19 3.82 4.58
CA TRP A 307 -10.57 4.30 4.55
C TRP A 307 -11.38 3.45 3.57
N LEU A 308 -12.51 2.90 4.02
CA LEU A 308 -13.52 2.29 3.15
C LEU A 308 -14.53 3.38 2.77
N VAL A 309 -14.51 3.82 1.51
CA VAL A 309 -15.26 5.01 1.05
C VAL A 309 -16.29 4.62 0.00
N GLY A 310 -17.54 4.98 0.23
CA GLY A 310 -18.61 4.86 -0.75
C GLY A 310 -18.58 5.99 -1.78
N ALA A 311 -18.42 5.65 -3.05
CA ALA A 311 -18.39 6.57 -4.18
C ALA A 311 -19.78 7.08 -4.60
N GLY A 312 -20.85 6.46 -4.12
CA GLY A 312 -22.22 6.79 -4.52
C GLY A 312 -22.65 6.13 -5.84
N PRO A 313 -23.78 6.57 -6.43
CA PRO A 313 -24.41 5.90 -7.57
C PRO A 313 -23.81 6.27 -8.94
N GLY A 314 -22.83 7.15 -9.01
CA GLY A 314 -22.16 7.57 -10.24
C GLY A 314 -22.02 9.09 -10.35
N ASP A 315 -23.09 9.84 -10.07
CA ASP A 315 -23.08 11.31 -10.06
C ASP A 315 -22.08 11.84 -9.01
N PRO A 316 -21.04 12.61 -9.41
CA PRO A 316 -20.10 13.20 -8.47
C PRO A 316 -20.74 14.20 -7.50
N GLY A 317 -21.91 14.76 -7.81
CA GLY A 317 -22.70 15.59 -6.90
C GLY A 317 -23.28 14.83 -5.71
N LEU A 318 -23.43 13.50 -5.83
CA LEU A 318 -23.87 12.60 -4.76
C LEU A 318 -22.70 11.97 -3.99
N PHE A 319 -21.46 12.29 -4.36
CA PHE A 319 -20.30 11.89 -3.56
C PHE A 319 -20.24 12.71 -2.27
N THR A 320 -20.08 12.03 -1.14
CA THR A 320 -20.18 12.69 0.17
C THR A 320 -19.03 13.67 0.40
N LEU A 321 -19.30 14.76 1.13
CA LEU A 321 -18.27 15.76 1.46
C LEU A 321 -17.07 15.14 2.17
N LYS A 322 -17.34 14.21 3.10
CA LYS A 322 -16.30 13.43 3.81
C LYS A 322 -15.54 12.51 2.86
N GLY A 323 -16.23 11.86 1.91
CA GLY A 323 -15.58 11.04 0.88
C GLY A 323 -14.59 11.85 0.07
N LYS A 324 -14.99 13.06 -0.36
CA LYS A 324 -14.13 14.00 -1.09
C LYS A 324 -12.93 14.48 -0.26
N GLU A 325 -13.16 14.82 1.01
CA GLU A 325 -12.09 15.23 1.92
C GLU A 325 -11.03 14.12 2.07
N VAL A 326 -11.47 12.90 2.35
CA VAL A 326 -10.59 11.73 2.53
C VAL A 326 -9.85 11.38 1.24
N LEU A 327 -10.55 11.36 0.10
CA LEU A 327 -9.95 11.04 -1.19
C LEU A 327 -8.82 12.01 -1.56
N SER A 328 -8.96 13.30 -1.21
CA SER A 328 -7.92 14.31 -1.51
C SER A 328 -6.60 14.11 -0.73
N ARG A 329 -6.62 13.30 0.34
CA ARG A 329 -5.45 12.99 1.18
C ARG A 329 -4.82 11.62 0.88
N ALA A 330 -5.38 10.88 -0.07
CA ALA A 330 -4.97 9.51 -0.38
C ALA A 330 -3.56 9.46 -1.01
N GLU A 331 -2.76 8.48 -0.59
CA GLU A 331 -1.50 8.10 -1.23
C GLU A 331 -1.66 6.85 -2.10
N VAL A 332 -2.66 6.02 -1.80
CA VAL A 332 -3.07 4.88 -2.61
C VAL A 332 -4.58 4.86 -2.72
N VAL A 333 -5.12 4.66 -3.91
CA VAL A 333 -6.55 4.48 -4.15
C VAL A 333 -6.80 3.12 -4.81
N VAL A 334 -7.49 2.25 -4.08
CA VAL A 334 -7.94 0.92 -4.54
C VAL A 334 -9.41 1.03 -4.95
N TYR A 335 -9.73 0.97 -6.24
CA TYR A 335 -11.08 1.30 -6.75
C TYR A 335 -11.73 0.20 -7.59
N ASP A 336 -13.08 0.15 -7.53
CA ASP A 336 -13.93 -0.78 -8.26
C ASP A 336 -14.37 -0.25 -9.63
N ALA A 337 -14.87 -1.14 -10.49
CA ALA A 337 -15.36 -0.79 -11.83
C ALA A 337 -16.66 0.02 -11.84
N LEU A 338 -17.42 0.03 -10.75
CA LEU A 338 -18.69 0.79 -10.64
C LEU A 338 -18.48 2.22 -10.11
N VAL A 339 -17.25 2.63 -9.84
CA VAL A 339 -16.94 4.02 -9.45
C VAL A 339 -17.10 4.90 -10.68
N GLY A 340 -17.93 5.94 -10.57
CA GLY A 340 -18.18 6.88 -11.67
C GLY A 340 -16.92 7.64 -12.09
N SER A 341 -16.78 7.88 -13.39
CA SER A 341 -15.62 8.60 -13.97
C SER A 341 -15.43 9.98 -13.35
N GLY A 342 -16.52 10.70 -13.07
CA GLY A 342 -16.47 12.00 -12.38
C GLY A 342 -15.93 11.96 -10.95
N VAL A 343 -15.97 10.81 -10.26
CA VAL A 343 -15.32 10.63 -8.94
C VAL A 343 -13.85 10.25 -9.12
N LEU A 344 -13.52 9.43 -10.14
CA LEU A 344 -12.13 9.05 -10.45
C LEU A 344 -11.26 10.26 -10.82
N THR A 345 -11.83 11.28 -11.48
CA THR A 345 -11.12 12.53 -11.78
C THR A 345 -10.78 13.36 -10.54
N MET A 346 -11.38 13.07 -9.38
CA MET A 346 -11.07 13.73 -8.11
C MET A 346 -9.83 13.15 -7.40
N ILE A 347 -9.28 12.03 -7.89
CA ILE A 347 -8.16 11.35 -7.25
C ILE A 347 -6.87 12.21 -7.35
N PRO A 348 -6.05 12.31 -6.28
CA PRO A 348 -4.75 12.97 -6.35
C PRO A 348 -3.83 12.34 -7.41
N LYS A 349 -2.98 13.14 -8.05
CA LYS A 349 -2.09 12.65 -9.12
C LYS A 349 -0.97 11.77 -8.60
N ASP A 350 -0.48 12.12 -7.42
CA ASP A 350 0.62 11.42 -6.76
C ASP A 350 0.12 10.17 -6.03
N ALA A 351 -1.20 9.91 -6.05
CA ALA A 351 -1.77 8.71 -5.48
C ALA A 351 -1.56 7.52 -6.43
N GLU A 352 -1.08 6.41 -5.88
CA GLU A 352 -0.98 5.14 -6.59
C GLU A 352 -2.38 4.57 -6.85
N LEU A 353 -2.68 4.23 -8.11
CA LEU A 353 -3.99 3.74 -8.54
C LEU A 353 -3.98 2.22 -8.70
N ILE A 354 -4.81 1.52 -7.92
CA ILE A 354 -4.97 0.06 -8.01
C ILE A 354 -6.40 -0.26 -8.43
N ASN A 355 -6.59 -0.62 -9.70
CA ASN A 355 -7.88 -1.03 -10.24
C ASN A 355 -8.15 -2.50 -9.91
N VAL A 356 -9.10 -2.78 -9.02
CA VAL A 356 -9.52 -4.15 -8.64
C VAL A 356 -10.79 -4.60 -9.35
N GLY A 357 -11.36 -3.75 -10.20
CA GLY A 357 -12.62 -3.98 -10.92
C GLY A 357 -12.49 -4.48 -12.37
N LYS A 358 -11.29 -4.74 -12.89
CA LYS A 358 -11.08 -5.08 -14.32
C LYS A 358 -12.02 -6.21 -14.79
N ARG A 359 -12.84 -5.88 -15.81
CA ARG A 359 -13.71 -6.80 -16.57
C ARG A 359 -13.03 -7.40 -17.80
N SER A 360 -11.84 -6.93 -18.17
CA SER A 360 -11.06 -7.48 -19.28
C SER A 360 -10.31 -8.74 -18.81
N SER A 361 -10.60 -9.88 -19.45
CA SER A 361 -10.12 -11.23 -19.12
C SER A 361 -10.73 -11.92 -17.87
N ASN A 362 -12.06 -11.95 -17.77
CA ASN A 362 -12.86 -12.94 -17.01
C ASN A 362 -12.53 -13.25 -15.53
N HIS A 363 -11.64 -12.51 -14.88
CA HIS A 363 -11.26 -12.73 -13.48
C HIS A 363 -11.29 -11.42 -12.69
N LEU A 364 -12.40 -11.20 -11.98
CA LEU A 364 -12.43 -10.28 -10.83
C LEU A 364 -11.33 -10.72 -9.85
N ALA A 365 -10.56 -9.77 -9.30
CA ALA A 365 -9.61 -10.09 -8.26
C ALA A 365 -10.37 -10.80 -7.11
N PRO A 366 -9.92 -11.99 -6.67
CA PRO A 366 -10.53 -12.65 -5.52
C PRO A 366 -10.54 -11.69 -4.33
N GLN A 367 -11.60 -11.74 -3.51
CA GLN A 367 -11.74 -10.82 -2.37
C GLN A 367 -10.53 -10.88 -1.43
N GLU A 368 -9.99 -12.06 -1.21
CA GLU A 368 -8.78 -12.26 -0.40
C GLU A 368 -7.60 -11.45 -0.94
N THR A 369 -7.45 -11.36 -2.26
CA THR A 369 -6.41 -10.55 -2.90
C THR A 369 -6.63 -9.05 -2.64
N ILE A 370 -7.88 -8.57 -2.77
CA ILE A 370 -8.21 -7.16 -2.48
C ILE A 370 -7.91 -6.84 -1.02
N ASN A 371 -8.35 -7.71 -0.10
CA ASN A 371 -8.11 -7.52 1.34
C ASN A 371 -6.61 -7.49 1.64
N ARG A 372 -5.82 -8.38 1.03
CA ARG A 372 -4.36 -8.39 1.17
C ARG A 372 -3.70 -7.12 0.63
N ILE A 373 -4.13 -6.59 -0.52
CA ILE A 373 -3.61 -5.33 -1.06
C ILE A 373 -3.79 -4.19 -0.04
N LEU A 374 -4.98 -4.09 0.57
CA LEU A 374 -5.24 -3.05 1.59
C LEU A 374 -4.30 -3.18 2.79
N VAL A 375 -4.06 -4.41 3.25
CA VAL A 375 -3.14 -4.70 4.36
C VAL A 375 -1.69 -4.36 3.99
N GLU A 376 -1.23 -4.82 2.84
CA GLU A 376 0.14 -4.62 2.37
C GLU A 376 0.46 -3.13 2.19
N GLU A 377 -0.44 -2.36 1.57
CA GLU A 377 -0.24 -0.92 1.38
C GLU A 377 -0.30 -0.14 2.69
N ALA A 378 -1.20 -0.50 3.60
CA ALA A 378 -1.25 0.13 4.92
C ALA A 378 -0.01 -0.20 5.77
N LYS A 379 0.52 -1.43 5.70
CA LYS A 379 1.76 -1.81 6.39
C LYS A 379 3.00 -1.08 5.88
N LYS A 380 2.94 -0.48 4.69
CA LYS A 380 3.98 0.44 4.18
C LYS A 380 3.87 1.86 4.77
N GLY A 381 2.91 2.11 5.67
CA GLY A 381 2.70 3.43 6.29
C GLY A 381 1.82 4.39 5.48
N LYS A 382 1.20 3.92 4.39
CA LYS A 382 0.45 4.78 3.46
C LYS A 382 -0.99 5.07 3.91
N ARG A 383 -1.52 6.20 3.45
CA ARG A 383 -2.95 6.55 3.51
C ARG A 383 -3.70 5.92 2.33
N VAL A 384 -4.38 4.81 2.59
CA VAL A 384 -5.04 3.99 1.58
C VAL A 384 -6.55 4.27 1.56
N VAL A 385 -7.09 4.61 0.40
CA VAL A 385 -8.54 4.75 0.19
C VAL A 385 -9.05 3.59 -0.66
N ARG A 386 -9.93 2.78 -0.09
CA ARG A 386 -10.71 1.77 -0.79
C ARG A 386 -12.01 2.39 -1.27
N LEU A 387 -12.05 2.76 -2.55
CA LEU A 387 -13.18 3.45 -3.17
C LEU A 387 -14.14 2.46 -3.84
N LYS A 388 -15.36 2.38 -3.34
CA LYS A 388 -16.35 1.35 -3.70
C LYS A 388 -17.57 2.00 -4.33
N GLY A 389 -18.15 1.40 -5.37
CA GLY A 389 -19.41 1.89 -5.95
C GLY A 389 -20.55 1.81 -4.93
N GLY A 390 -21.41 2.82 -4.86
CA GLY A 390 -22.49 2.87 -3.88
C GLY A 390 -22.00 3.06 -2.44
N ASP A 391 -22.54 2.27 -1.52
CA ASP A 391 -22.18 2.25 -0.10
C ASP A 391 -21.23 1.08 0.22
N PRO A 392 -20.22 1.23 1.10
CA PRO A 392 -19.27 0.16 1.42
C PRO A 392 -19.91 -1.09 2.04
N PHE A 393 -21.02 -0.95 2.77
CA PHE A 393 -21.61 -2.02 3.56
C PHE A 393 -22.85 -2.64 2.92
N LEU A 394 -23.69 -1.85 2.25
CA LEU A 394 -24.87 -2.39 1.59
C LEU A 394 -24.48 -3.21 0.34
N PHE A 395 -24.31 -4.52 0.53
CA PHE A 395 -23.79 -5.48 -0.47
C PHE A 395 -22.43 -5.12 -1.06
N GLY A 396 -21.70 -4.20 -0.44
CA GLY A 396 -20.38 -3.75 -0.89
C GLY A 396 -19.21 -4.62 -0.43
N ARG A 397 -19.42 -5.58 0.48
CA ARG A 397 -18.37 -6.42 1.10
C ARG A 397 -17.35 -5.65 1.98
N GLY A 398 -17.67 -4.44 2.40
CA GLY A 398 -16.82 -3.68 3.33
C GLY A 398 -16.66 -4.35 4.71
N GLY A 399 -17.59 -5.22 5.11
CA GLY A 399 -17.47 -6.02 6.33
C GLY A 399 -16.27 -6.97 6.28
N GLU A 400 -16.16 -7.76 5.20
CA GLU A 400 -15.06 -8.72 4.97
C GLU A 400 -13.70 -8.01 4.88
N GLU A 401 -13.67 -6.83 4.24
CA GLU A 401 -12.46 -5.98 4.17
C GLU A 401 -12.06 -5.49 5.58
N MET A 402 -13.04 -5.10 6.40
CA MET A 402 -12.80 -4.60 7.76
C MET A 402 -12.34 -5.70 8.73
N GLU A 403 -12.84 -6.93 8.60
CA GLU A 403 -12.42 -8.08 9.42
C GLU A 403 -10.91 -8.31 9.31
N LEU A 404 -10.37 -8.36 8.09
CA LEU A 404 -8.94 -8.56 7.90
C LEU A 404 -8.12 -7.36 8.42
N LEU A 405 -8.57 -6.14 8.17
CA LEU A 405 -7.88 -4.94 8.67
C LEU A 405 -7.84 -4.90 10.21
N LYS A 406 -8.90 -5.35 10.88
CA LYS A 406 -8.93 -5.48 12.34
C LYS A 406 -8.02 -6.58 12.85
N LEU A 407 -8.01 -7.74 12.19
CA LEU A 407 -7.10 -8.85 12.53
C LEU A 407 -5.63 -8.41 12.45
N GLU A 408 -5.30 -7.64 11.42
CA GLU A 408 -3.95 -7.12 11.16
C GLU A 408 -3.63 -5.83 11.94
N LYS A 409 -4.52 -5.40 12.86
CA LYS A 409 -4.39 -4.20 13.71
C LYS A 409 -4.14 -2.90 12.91
N ILE A 410 -4.68 -2.80 11.71
CA ILE A 410 -4.57 -1.60 10.87
C ILE A 410 -5.68 -0.60 11.23
N PRO A 411 -5.35 0.68 11.49
CA PRO A 411 -6.34 1.75 11.62
C PRO A 411 -7.24 1.81 10.38
N CYS A 412 -8.54 1.65 10.59
CA CYS A 412 -9.54 1.68 9.52
C CYS A 412 -10.74 2.57 9.90
N GLU A 413 -11.24 3.32 8.93
CA GLU A 413 -12.42 4.19 9.06
C GLU A 413 -13.35 3.99 7.86
N VAL A 414 -14.66 4.01 8.12
CA VAL A 414 -15.68 3.87 7.07
C VAL A 414 -16.33 5.22 6.79
N VAL A 415 -16.44 5.55 5.51
CA VAL A 415 -17.18 6.71 5.00
C VAL A 415 -18.35 6.19 4.18
N PRO A 416 -19.58 6.23 4.73
CA PRO A 416 -20.78 5.79 4.04
C PRO A 416 -21.00 6.53 2.72
N GLY A 417 -21.56 5.81 1.75
CA GLY A 417 -21.92 6.35 0.44
C GLY A 417 -23.42 6.54 0.28
N VAL A 418 -23.83 7.43 -0.63
CA VAL A 418 -25.24 7.49 -1.04
C VAL A 418 -25.56 6.23 -1.84
N THR A 419 -26.41 5.36 -1.30
CA THR A 419 -26.71 4.08 -1.93
C THR A 419 -27.55 4.23 -3.20
N SER A 420 -27.25 3.41 -4.21
CA SER A 420 -28.03 3.32 -5.44
C SER A 420 -29.47 2.88 -5.18
N ALA A 421 -29.72 2.11 -4.11
CA ALA A 421 -31.07 1.65 -3.75
C ALA A 421 -32.06 2.79 -3.45
N ILE A 422 -31.57 3.99 -3.14
CA ILE A 422 -32.40 5.17 -2.82
C ILE A 422 -32.21 6.27 -3.87
N ALA A 423 -30.96 6.57 -4.24
CA ALA A 423 -30.68 7.65 -5.17
C ALA A 423 -31.14 7.36 -6.59
N VAL A 424 -30.98 6.12 -7.08
CA VAL A 424 -31.40 5.77 -8.45
C VAL A 424 -32.93 5.88 -8.59
N PRO A 425 -33.76 5.30 -7.70
CA PRO A 425 -35.22 5.52 -7.75
C PRO A 425 -35.59 7.01 -7.69
N ALA A 426 -34.98 7.79 -6.79
CA ALA A 426 -35.27 9.20 -6.63
C ALA A 426 -35.00 10.03 -7.91
N TYR A 427 -33.90 9.75 -8.62
CA TYR A 427 -33.57 10.38 -9.91
C TYR A 427 -34.44 9.90 -11.08
N ASN A 428 -35.26 8.85 -10.86
CA ASN A 428 -36.21 8.31 -11.84
C ASN A 428 -37.67 8.61 -11.44
N GLY A 429 -37.89 9.50 -10.47
CA GLY A 429 -39.23 9.89 -10.00
C GLY A 429 -39.91 8.86 -9.09
N ILE A 430 -39.18 7.87 -8.59
CA ILE A 430 -39.75 6.80 -7.75
C ILE A 430 -39.25 6.99 -6.31
N PRO A 431 -40.08 7.48 -5.37
CA PRO A 431 -39.71 7.48 -3.97
C PRO A 431 -39.71 6.04 -3.44
N VAL A 432 -38.73 5.66 -2.63
CA VAL A 432 -38.69 4.29 -2.07
C VAL A 432 -39.78 4.03 -1.04
N THR A 433 -40.38 5.09 -0.48
CA THR A 433 -41.53 5.04 0.41
C THR A 433 -42.45 6.23 0.16
N HIS A 434 -43.76 6.02 0.23
CA HIS A 434 -44.76 7.09 0.15
C HIS A 434 -45.91 6.77 1.10
N ARG A 435 -46.39 7.76 1.87
CA ARG A 435 -47.34 7.54 2.97
C ARG A 435 -48.62 6.81 2.52
N ASP A 436 -49.11 7.10 1.32
CA ASP A 436 -50.33 6.51 0.78
C ASP A 436 -50.12 5.11 0.16
N PHE A 437 -48.85 4.69 -0.03
CA PHE A 437 -48.51 3.46 -0.75
C PHE A 437 -47.82 2.41 0.12
N CYS A 438 -46.83 2.81 0.94
CA CYS A 438 -46.09 1.88 1.80
C CYS A 438 -45.37 2.60 2.95
N SER A 439 -45.16 1.89 4.06
CA SER A 439 -44.43 2.37 5.24
C SER A 439 -43.05 1.74 5.43
N SER A 440 -42.63 0.85 4.51
CA SER A 440 -41.36 0.14 4.58
C SER A 440 -40.73 -0.02 3.20
N VAL A 441 -39.40 -0.13 3.20
CA VAL A 441 -38.59 -0.50 2.04
C VAL A 441 -37.72 -1.70 2.41
N HIS A 442 -37.58 -2.65 1.48
CA HIS A 442 -36.73 -3.82 1.61
C HIS A 442 -35.69 -3.79 0.50
N ILE A 443 -34.41 -3.88 0.86
CA ILE A 443 -33.31 -3.85 -0.11
C ILE A 443 -32.69 -5.25 -0.16
N ILE A 444 -32.73 -5.86 -1.34
CA ILE A 444 -32.38 -7.27 -1.57
C ILE A 444 -31.28 -7.35 -2.63
N THR A 445 -30.43 -8.37 -2.55
CA THR A 445 -29.45 -8.68 -3.60
C THR A 445 -30.02 -9.76 -4.52
N GLY A 446 -30.00 -9.50 -5.83
CA GLY A 446 -30.32 -10.48 -6.87
C GLY A 446 -29.14 -11.36 -7.27
N HIS A 447 -28.04 -11.34 -6.51
CA HIS A 447 -26.85 -12.14 -6.78
C HIS A 447 -26.92 -13.50 -6.07
N LYS A 448 -26.63 -14.59 -6.79
CA LYS A 448 -26.46 -15.95 -6.24
C LYS A 448 -25.00 -16.40 -6.35
N LYS A 449 -24.53 -17.22 -5.40
CA LYS A 449 -23.29 -17.98 -5.60
C LYS A 449 -23.49 -18.99 -6.75
N LYS A 450 -22.41 -19.28 -7.46
CA LYS A 450 -22.41 -20.27 -8.54
C LYS A 450 -22.89 -21.61 -7.95
N ASP A 451 -23.88 -22.21 -8.57
CA ASP A 451 -24.49 -23.51 -8.20
C ASP A 451 -25.39 -23.54 -6.93
N GLU A 452 -25.73 -22.38 -6.35
CA GLU A 452 -26.73 -22.29 -5.27
C GLU A 452 -28.09 -21.76 -5.77
N LYS A 453 -29.18 -22.18 -5.11
CA LYS A 453 -30.52 -21.60 -5.31
C LYS A 453 -30.58 -20.20 -4.69
N TYR A 454 -31.48 -19.36 -5.20
CA TYR A 454 -31.79 -18.08 -4.56
C TYR A 454 -32.35 -18.32 -3.15
N ASP A 455 -31.65 -17.82 -2.15
CA ASP A 455 -32.10 -17.79 -0.75
C ASP A 455 -32.89 -16.50 -0.49
N ILE A 456 -34.01 -16.34 -1.21
CA ILE A 456 -34.91 -15.20 -1.07
C ILE A 456 -36.28 -15.72 -0.61
N ASP A 457 -36.71 -15.29 0.56
CA ASP A 457 -38.04 -15.57 1.10
C ASP A 457 -39.09 -14.66 0.44
N PHE A 458 -39.52 -15.02 -0.77
CA PHE A 458 -40.51 -14.26 -1.54
C PHE A 458 -41.86 -14.17 -0.83
N GLU A 459 -42.27 -15.20 -0.08
CA GLU A 459 -43.50 -15.19 0.71
C GLU A 459 -43.47 -14.05 1.75
N ALA A 460 -42.38 -13.95 2.51
CA ALA A 460 -42.19 -12.86 3.46
C ALA A 460 -42.18 -11.49 2.78
N LEU A 461 -41.48 -11.34 1.64
CA LEU A 461 -41.39 -10.07 0.90
C LEU A 461 -42.76 -9.60 0.37
N VAL A 462 -43.59 -10.51 -0.14
CA VAL A 462 -44.95 -10.17 -0.58
C VAL A 462 -45.82 -9.77 0.62
N ARG A 463 -45.70 -10.51 1.73
CA ARG A 463 -46.50 -10.28 2.94
C ARG A 463 -46.23 -8.92 3.60
N THR A 464 -45.01 -8.38 3.51
CA THR A 464 -44.66 -7.08 4.15
C THR A 464 -45.33 -5.89 3.47
N LYS A 465 -45.76 -6.02 2.20
CA LYS A 465 -46.40 -4.95 1.41
C LYS A 465 -45.57 -3.65 1.31
N GLY A 466 -44.25 -3.76 1.50
CA GLY A 466 -43.31 -2.66 1.33
C GLY A 466 -42.87 -2.49 -0.12
N THR A 467 -42.09 -1.45 -0.39
CA THR A 467 -41.34 -1.36 -1.66
C THR A 467 -40.17 -2.33 -1.63
N LEU A 468 -40.02 -3.13 -2.69
CA LEU A 468 -38.90 -4.06 -2.84
C LEU A 468 -37.88 -3.47 -3.82
N VAL A 469 -36.63 -3.33 -3.41
CA VAL A 469 -35.53 -2.84 -4.25
C VAL A 469 -34.49 -3.95 -4.39
N PHE A 470 -34.35 -4.51 -5.60
CA PHE A 470 -33.36 -5.54 -5.90
C PHE A 470 -32.14 -4.93 -6.58
N LEU A 471 -31.00 -4.99 -5.90
CA LEU A 471 -29.69 -4.64 -6.43
C LEU A 471 -29.10 -5.83 -7.18
N MET A 472 -28.31 -5.59 -8.23
CA MET A 472 -27.68 -6.66 -9.05
C MET A 472 -28.69 -7.66 -9.65
N GLY A 473 -29.92 -7.19 -9.94
CA GLY A 473 -31.05 -8.06 -10.26
C GLY A 473 -31.23 -8.42 -11.73
N VAL A 474 -30.52 -7.79 -12.69
CA VAL A 474 -30.81 -7.96 -14.14
C VAL A 474 -30.82 -9.43 -14.57
N LYS A 475 -29.79 -10.20 -14.23
CA LYS A 475 -29.72 -11.65 -14.57
C LYS A 475 -30.72 -12.51 -13.79
N ALA A 476 -31.20 -11.99 -12.66
CA ALA A 476 -32.12 -12.66 -11.74
C ALA A 476 -33.57 -12.26 -11.99
N LEU A 477 -33.83 -11.34 -12.92
CA LEU A 477 -35.14 -10.74 -13.14
C LEU A 477 -36.24 -11.80 -13.36
N PRO A 478 -36.06 -12.83 -14.22
CA PRO A 478 -37.08 -13.86 -14.43
C PRO A 478 -37.41 -14.62 -13.13
N ASP A 479 -36.37 -15.02 -12.39
CA ASP A 479 -36.51 -15.75 -11.12
C ASP A 479 -37.20 -14.88 -10.05
N ILE A 480 -36.89 -13.58 -9.98
CA ILE A 480 -37.49 -12.63 -9.05
C ILE A 480 -38.98 -12.43 -9.37
N MET A 481 -39.33 -12.15 -10.63
CA MET A 481 -40.72 -11.92 -11.04
C MET A 481 -41.57 -13.18 -10.81
N LYS A 482 -41.07 -14.34 -11.22
CA LYS A 482 -41.71 -15.63 -10.98
C LYS A 482 -41.91 -15.91 -9.48
N GLY A 483 -40.87 -15.72 -8.67
CA GLY A 483 -40.92 -15.93 -7.23
C GLY A 483 -41.96 -15.04 -6.54
N LEU A 484 -42.09 -13.78 -6.96
CA LEU A 484 -43.14 -12.88 -6.44
C LEU A 484 -44.55 -13.34 -6.83
N LEU A 485 -44.77 -13.73 -8.08
CA LEU A 485 -46.08 -14.19 -8.57
C LEU A 485 -46.54 -15.50 -7.89
N GLU A 486 -45.65 -16.49 -7.78
CA GLU A 486 -45.95 -17.78 -7.14
C GLU A 486 -46.32 -17.63 -5.66
N ASN A 487 -45.83 -16.57 -5.01
CA ASN A 487 -46.09 -16.28 -3.60
C ASN A 487 -47.21 -15.23 -3.39
N GLY A 488 -48.03 -14.97 -4.42
CA GLY A 488 -49.25 -14.19 -4.29
C GLY A 488 -49.09 -12.68 -4.46
N CYS A 489 -48.00 -12.21 -5.08
CA CYS A 489 -47.91 -10.82 -5.53
C CYS A 489 -48.97 -10.54 -6.61
N ASP A 490 -49.58 -9.34 -6.56
CA ASP A 490 -50.52 -8.90 -7.59
C ASP A 490 -49.81 -8.82 -8.96
N PRO A 491 -50.29 -9.52 -10.01
CA PRO A 491 -49.71 -9.46 -11.34
C PRO A 491 -49.65 -8.04 -11.94
N PHE A 492 -50.54 -7.15 -11.51
CA PHE A 492 -50.61 -5.75 -11.92
C PHE A 492 -49.82 -4.82 -11.01
N MET A 493 -49.12 -5.33 -9.99
CA MET A 493 -48.26 -4.54 -9.13
C MET A 493 -47.24 -3.77 -9.97
N PRO A 494 -47.17 -2.43 -9.84
CA PRO A 494 -46.20 -1.64 -10.58
C PRO A 494 -44.76 -2.04 -10.24
N ALA A 495 -43.93 -2.13 -11.28
CA ALA A 495 -42.52 -2.47 -11.18
C ALA A 495 -41.70 -1.67 -12.19
N ALA A 496 -40.45 -1.40 -11.85
CA ALA A 496 -39.56 -0.63 -12.70
C ALA A 496 -38.17 -1.24 -12.74
N ILE A 497 -37.50 -1.14 -13.88
CA ILE A 497 -36.05 -1.34 -13.98
C ILE A 497 -35.37 -0.02 -14.30
N LEU A 498 -34.31 0.28 -13.55
CA LEU A 498 -33.61 1.55 -13.59
C LEU A 498 -32.13 1.29 -13.89
N GLN A 499 -31.71 1.60 -15.11
CA GLN A 499 -30.35 1.38 -15.61
C GLN A 499 -29.54 2.67 -15.56
N LYS A 500 -28.23 2.55 -15.23
CA LYS A 500 -27.27 3.68 -15.24
C LYS A 500 -27.82 4.93 -14.54
N GLY A 501 -28.54 4.73 -13.42
CA GLY A 501 -29.21 5.82 -12.74
C GLY A 501 -28.25 6.92 -12.30
N THR A 502 -28.73 8.17 -12.29
CA THR A 502 -27.93 9.39 -11.99
C THR A 502 -26.89 9.79 -13.05
N LEU A 503 -26.80 9.04 -14.16
CA LEU A 503 -25.91 9.33 -15.29
C LEU A 503 -26.71 9.74 -16.54
N ALA A 504 -26.04 10.29 -17.55
CA ALA A 504 -26.68 10.69 -18.81
C ALA A 504 -27.29 9.50 -19.56
N GLY A 505 -26.70 8.32 -19.41
CA GLY A 505 -27.24 7.07 -19.97
C GLY A 505 -28.40 6.45 -19.19
N GLN A 506 -29.03 7.19 -18.26
CA GLN A 506 -30.14 6.70 -17.45
C GLN A 506 -31.28 6.21 -18.34
N LYS A 507 -31.80 5.03 -18.02
CA LYS A 507 -32.98 4.46 -18.68
C LYS A 507 -33.95 3.93 -17.65
N ARG A 508 -35.20 4.39 -17.77
CA ARG A 508 -36.33 3.98 -16.95
C ARG A 508 -37.30 3.15 -17.77
N ILE A 509 -37.65 1.97 -17.27
CA ILE A 509 -38.74 1.17 -17.81
C ILE A 509 -39.70 0.90 -16.66
N VAL A 510 -40.97 1.28 -16.82
CA VAL A 510 -42.04 1.01 -15.87
C VAL A 510 -43.05 0.07 -16.53
N ALA A 511 -43.39 -1.00 -15.83
CA ALA A 511 -44.31 -2.03 -16.25
C ALA A 511 -45.00 -2.62 -15.01
N THR A 512 -45.58 -3.80 -15.14
CA THR A 512 -46.12 -4.56 -14.00
C THR A 512 -45.22 -5.76 -13.70
N VAL A 513 -45.36 -6.37 -12.52
CA VAL A 513 -44.64 -7.61 -12.18
C VAL A 513 -44.82 -8.69 -13.25
N SER A 514 -45.99 -8.78 -13.88
CA SER A 514 -46.26 -9.78 -14.94
C SER A 514 -45.65 -9.47 -16.31
N THR A 515 -45.30 -8.21 -16.59
CA THR A 515 -44.86 -7.77 -17.94
C THR A 515 -43.46 -7.18 -17.98
N LEU A 516 -42.83 -6.93 -16.82
CA LEU A 516 -41.52 -6.27 -16.76
C LEU A 516 -40.42 -7.05 -17.48
N GLU A 517 -40.40 -8.38 -17.37
CA GLU A 517 -39.39 -9.22 -18.02
C GLU A 517 -39.40 -9.04 -19.56
N GLU A 518 -40.57 -9.16 -20.18
CA GLU A 518 -40.74 -9.00 -21.64
C GLU A 518 -40.33 -7.58 -22.09
N GLU A 519 -40.68 -6.57 -21.31
CA GLU A 519 -40.36 -5.18 -21.62
C GLU A 519 -38.84 -4.91 -21.54
N VAL A 520 -38.18 -5.53 -20.56
CA VAL A 520 -36.72 -5.44 -20.36
C VAL A 520 -35.96 -6.09 -21.50
N GLU A 521 -36.41 -7.28 -21.95
CA GLU A 521 -35.83 -7.96 -23.12
C GLU A 521 -36.02 -7.14 -24.39
N ARG A 522 -37.24 -6.65 -24.63
CA ARG A 522 -37.58 -5.83 -25.80
C ARG A 522 -36.71 -4.58 -25.91
N GLN A 523 -36.39 -3.97 -24.78
CA GLN A 523 -35.64 -2.72 -24.71
C GLN A 523 -34.13 -2.90 -24.51
N GLY A 524 -33.64 -4.13 -24.37
CA GLY A 524 -32.21 -4.44 -24.28
C GLY A 524 -31.50 -3.80 -23.09
N VAL A 525 -32.00 -4.02 -21.87
CA VAL A 525 -31.38 -3.48 -20.64
C VAL A 525 -30.10 -4.21 -20.29
N GLU A 526 -29.09 -3.46 -19.90
CA GLU A 526 -27.76 -3.93 -19.52
C GLU A 526 -27.43 -3.62 -18.05
N THR A 527 -26.42 -4.30 -17.51
CA THR A 527 -25.87 -3.98 -16.19
C THR A 527 -24.95 -2.76 -16.25
N PRO A 528 -24.93 -1.86 -15.23
CA PRO A 528 -25.65 -1.96 -13.97
C PRO A 528 -27.09 -1.40 -14.03
N ALA A 529 -28.03 -2.13 -13.44
CA ALA A 529 -29.41 -1.70 -13.22
C ALA A 529 -29.99 -2.28 -11.92
N ILE A 530 -31.03 -1.65 -11.41
CA ILE A 530 -31.76 -2.08 -10.21
C ILE A 530 -33.25 -2.29 -10.56
N ILE A 531 -33.92 -3.17 -9.81
CA ILE A 531 -35.35 -3.42 -9.96
C ILE A 531 -36.07 -2.84 -8.74
N VAL A 532 -37.17 -2.14 -8.98
CA VAL A 532 -38.06 -1.61 -7.93
C VAL A 532 -39.44 -2.22 -8.14
N VAL A 533 -40.03 -2.81 -7.11
CA VAL A 533 -41.40 -3.36 -7.14
C VAL A 533 -42.21 -2.72 -6.03
N GLY A 534 -43.38 -2.16 -6.38
CA GLY A 534 -44.30 -1.56 -5.44
C GLY A 534 -45.09 -0.41 -6.06
N LYS A 535 -46.22 -0.07 -5.44
CA LYS A 535 -47.12 1.01 -5.89
C LYS A 535 -46.45 2.38 -6.07
N VAL A 536 -45.33 2.62 -5.39
CA VAL A 536 -44.54 3.85 -5.57
C VAL A 536 -44.03 4.05 -7.00
N CYS A 537 -43.94 2.99 -7.82
CA CYS A 537 -43.55 3.09 -9.22
C CYS A 537 -44.59 3.82 -10.08
N ASP A 538 -45.85 3.93 -9.65
CA ASP A 538 -46.88 4.72 -10.37
C ASP A 538 -46.54 6.22 -10.41
N LEU A 539 -45.77 6.70 -9.42
CA LEU A 539 -45.33 8.10 -9.34
C LEU A 539 -44.20 8.44 -10.31
N ALA A 540 -43.59 7.43 -10.95
CA ALA A 540 -42.40 7.60 -11.77
C ALA A 540 -42.52 8.74 -12.79
N GLN A 541 -43.67 8.82 -13.47
CA GLN A 541 -43.93 9.81 -14.50
C GLN A 541 -44.21 11.21 -13.92
N GLU A 542 -44.98 11.27 -12.82
CA GLU A 542 -45.37 12.55 -12.19
C GLU A 542 -44.17 13.24 -11.52
N PHE A 543 -43.26 12.46 -10.93
CA PHE A 543 -42.10 12.99 -10.22
C PHE A 543 -40.82 12.96 -11.05
N ALA A 544 -40.90 12.88 -12.38
CA ALA A 544 -39.77 12.77 -13.31
C ALA A 544 -38.91 14.05 -13.45
N TRP A 545 -38.70 14.81 -12.37
CA TRP A 545 -38.06 16.13 -12.35
C TRP A 545 -36.69 16.19 -13.03
N TYR A 546 -35.90 15.10 -12.98
CA TYR A 546 -34.56 15.06 -13.55
C TYR A 546 -34.60 15.03 -15.09
N GLU A 547 -35.57 14.31 -15.67
CA GLU A 547 -35.75 14.20 -17.12
C GLU A 547 -36.30 15.50 -17.74
N GLU A 548 -36.90 16.37 -16.92
CA GLU A 548 -37.38 17.70 -17.34
C GLU A 548 -36.25 18.74 -17.43
N LEU A 549 -35.05 18.43 -16.95
CA LEU A 549 -33.94 19.37 -16.97
C LEU A 549 -33.42 19.60 -18.40
N PRO A 550 -32.99 20.83 -18.76
CA PRO A 550 -32.65 21.18 -20.15
C PRO A 550 -31.56 20.35 -20.81
N LEU A 551 -30.65 19.77 -20.01
CA LEU A 551 -29.52 18.95 -20.47
C LEU A 551 -29.62 17.51 -19.96
N ALA A 552 -30.81 17.07 -19.53
CA ALA A 552 -31.04 15.68 -19.13
C ALA A 552 -30.61 14.71 -20.25
N GLY A 553 -29.93 13.64 -19.86
CA GLY A 553 -29.43 12.63 -20.79
C GLY A 553 -28.25 13.07 -21.66
N LYS A 554 -27.64 14.23 -21.39
CA LYS A 554 -26.47 14.73 -22.12
C LYS A 554 -25.19 14.54 -21.32
N LYS A 555 -24.18 13.96 -21.96
CA LYS A 555 -22.83 13.85 -21.40
C LYS A 555 -21.94 14.93 -22.02
N ILE A 556 -21.46 15.84 -21.19
CA ILE A 556 -20.67 16.99 -21.62
C ILE A 556 -19.28 16.88 -21.03
N LEU A 557 -18.29 17.03 -21.90
CA LEU A 557 -16.90 17.09 -21.50
C LEU A 557 -16.48 18.54 -21.32
N VAL A 558 -15.80 18.85 -20.22
CA VAL A 558 -15.29 20.18 -19.93
C VAL A 558 -13.78 20.11 -19.77
N THR A 559 -13.05 20.85 -20.60
CA THR A 559 -11.58 20.94 -20.54
C THR A 559 -11.17 22.21 -19.78
N ARG A 560 -10.54 22.07 -18.61
CA ARG A 560 -10.18 23.25 -17.80
C ARG A 560 -9.03 23.00 -16.82
N PRO A 561 -8.25 24.03 -16.44
CA PRO A 561 -7.26 23.88 -15.40
C PRO A 561 -7.83 23.44 -14.05
N ARG A 562 -7.11 22.54 -13.37
CA ARG A 562 -7.52 21.83 -12.14
C ARG A 562 -7.95 22.76 -11.00
N GLU A 563 -7.39 23.97 -10.95
CA GLU A 563 -7.68 24.99 -9.93
C GLU A 563 -9.04 25.68 -10.13
N LEU A 564 -9.65 25.59 -11.31
CA LEU A 564 -10.88 26.29 -11.71
C LEU A 564 -12.08 25.36 -11.93
N VAL A 565 -12.01 24.14 -11.38
CA VAL A 565 -12.92 23.00 -11.56
C VAL A 565 -14.42 23.31 -11.35
N SER A 566 -14.82 24.37 -10.64
CA SER A 566 -16.14 24.32 -10.00
C SER A 566 -17.30 25.11 -10.64
N ALA A 567 -17.09 26.02 -11.59
CA ALA A 567 -18.18 26.91 -12.03
C ALA A 567 -18.96 26.42 -13.27
N MET A 568 -18.26 26.11 -14.36
CA MET A 568 -18.90 25.64 -15.61
C MET A 568 -19.56 24.28 -15.42
N SER A 569 -18.81 23.30 -14.89
CA SER A 569 -19.32 21.96 -14.63
C SER A 569 -20.51 21.97 -13.67
N ARG A 570 -20.50 22.84 -12.65
CA ARG A 570 -21.65 23.02 -11.76
C ARG A 570 -22.87 23.54 -12.51
N LYS A 571 -22.72 24.61 -13.31
CA LYS A 571 -23.82 25.17 -14.12
C LYS A 571 -24.41 24.14 -15.08
N LEU A 572 -23.58 23.31 -15.71
CA LEU A 572 -24.04 22.25 -16.61
C LEU A 572 -24.74 21.11 -15.83
N ARG A 573 -24.21 20.69 -14.68
CA ARG A 573 -24.83 19.67 -13.80
C ARG A 573 -26.18 20.16 -13.22
N GLU A 574 -26.27 21.42 -12.80
CA GLU A 574 -27.52 22.05 -12.35
C GLU A 574 -28.61 22.02 -13.43
N LYS A 575 -28.21 21.93 -14.70
CA LYS A 575 -29.09 21.79 -15.86
C LYS A 575 -29.32 20.34 -16.29
N GLY A 576 -28.83 19.35 -15.54
CA GLY A 576 -29.08 17.92 -15.76
C GLY A 576 -28.00 17.18 -16.56
N ALA A 577 -26.89 17.83 -16.93
CA ALA A 577 -25.84 17.17 -17.69
C ALA A 577 -24.95 16.28 -16.81
N GLU A 578 -24.55 15.11 -17.33
CA GLU A 578 -23.39 14.39 -16.81
C GLU A 578 -22.13 15.10 -17.29
N VAL A 579 -21.34 15.65 -16.36
CA VAL A 579 -20.14 16.41 -16.72
C VAL A 579 -18.88 15.62 -16.40
N LEU A 580 -18.14 15.26 -17.45
CA LEU A 580 -16.80 14.70 -17.37
C LEU A 580 -15.77 15.84 -17.43
N GLU A 581 -15.02 15.99 -16.35
CA GLU A 581 -13.97 17.00 -16.25
C GLU A 581 -12.64 16.41 -16.69
N LEU A 582 -12.06 16.97 -17.74
CA LEU A 582 -10.70 16.64 -18.18
C LEU A 582 -9.78 17.83 -17.90
N PRO A 583 -8.95 17.78 -16.85
CA PRO A 583 -7.91 18.75 -16.65
C PRO A 583 -6.85 18.58 -17.75
N ALA A 584 -7.01 19.34 -18.83
CA ALA A 584 -6.15 19.27 -20.01
C ALA A 584 -4.90 20.16 -19.90
N ILE A 585 -4.94 21.13 -18.98
CA ILE A 585 -3.85 22.05 -18.69
C ILE A 585 -3.73 22.27 -17.19
N CYS A 586 -2.53 22.57 -16.70
CA CYS A 586 -2.29 23.05 -15.34
C CYS A 586 -1.43 24.31 -15.40
N THR A 587 -1.77 25.28 -14.57
CA THR A 587 -0.96 26.47 -14.39
C THR A 587 0.07 26.18 -13.33
N VAL A 588 1.36 26.24 -13.70
CA VAL A 588 2.45 26.04 -12.75
C VAL A 588 3.22 27.36 -12.62
N PRO A 589 3.35 27.93 -11.41
CA PRO A 589 4.21 29.08 -11.21
C PRO A 589 5.63 28.79 -11.69
N ILE A 590 6.29 29.77 -12.30
CA ILE A 590 7.71 29.61 -12.65
C ILE A 590 8.51 29.54 -11.34
N PRO A 591 9.23 28.44 -11.07
CA PRO A 591 10.01 28.30 -9.85
C PRO A 591 11.09 29.37 -9.76
N ASP A 592 11.34 29.89 -8.56
CA ASP A 592 12.42 30.85 -8.27
C ASP A 592 12.48 32.02 -9.26
N ASN A 593 11.33 32.65 -9.51
CA ASN A 593 11.20 33.71 -10.49
C ASN A 593 11.87 35.02 -10.03
N ALA A 594 13.19 35.09 -10.20
CA ALA A 594 14.02 36.23 -9.80
C ALA A 594 13.59 37.55 -10.48
N LEU A 595 13.03 37.48 -11.69
CA LEU A 595 12.52 38.66 -12.40
C LEU A 595 11.28 39.22 -11.70
N LEU A 596 10.32 38.36 -11.35
CA LEU A 596 9.13 38.76 -10.61
C LEU A 596 9.49 39.28 -9.22
N GLN A 597 10.41 38.62 -8.51
CA GLN A 597 10.91 39.06 -7.21
C GLN A 597 11.54 40.44 -7.27
N LYS A 598 12.37 40.69 -8.29
CA LYS A 598 12.98 42.00 -8.50
C LYS A 598 11.91 43.07 -8.78
N ALA A 599 10.97 42.79 -9.68
CA ALA A 599 9.88 43.72 -9.98
C ALA A 599 9.01 44.00 -8.76
N ILE A 600 8.75 43.00 -7.91
CA ILE A 600 8.03 43.17 -6.64
C ILE A 600 8.84 44.05 -5.67
N LYS A 601 10.16 43.90 -5.61
CA LYS A 601 11.04 44.77 -4.78
C LYS A 601 11.00 46.22 -5.25
N GLU A 602 10.98 46.44 -6.55
CA GLU A 602 11.01 47.74 -7.24
C GLU A 602 9.61 48.23 -7.69
N LEU A 603 8.52 47.85 -6.99
CA LEU A 603 7.13 48.18 -7.36
C LEU A 603 6.88 49.68 -7.48
N ASP A 604 7.55 50.48 -6.66
CA ASP A 604 7.52 51.95 -6.64
C ASP A 604 8.06 52.59 -7.94
N THR A 605 8.78 51.82 -8.77
CA THR A 605 9.29 52.29 -10.07
C THR A 605 8.25 52.21 -11.19
N TYR A 606 7.15 51.48 -10.99
CA TYR A 606 6.10 51.30 -11.99
C TYR A 606 4.93 52.26 -11.75
N GLN A 607 4.23 52.62 -12.83
CA GLN A 607 3.00 53.42 -12.76
C GLN A 607 1.77 52.57 -13.08
N TRP A 608 1.97 51.45 -13.77
CA TRP A 608 0.89 50.54 -14.17
C TRP A 608 1.23 49.09 -13.88
N LEU A 609 0.24 48.36 -13.39
CA LEU A 609 0.24 46.92 -13.21
C LEU A 609 -0.87 46.31 -14.07
N VAL A 610 -0.49 45.50 -15.07
CA VAL A 610 -1.41 45.00 -16.09
C VAL A 610 -1.56 43.48 -16.00
N PHE A 611 -2.77 43.01 -15.66
CA PHE A 611 -3.07 41.59 -15.58
C PHE A 611 -3.84 41.09 -16.79
N THR A 612 -3.29 40.07 -17.45
CA THR A 612 -3.94 39.41 -18.58
C THR A 612 -4.74 38.16 -18.21
N SER A 613 -4.67 37.72 -16.95
CA SER A 613 -5.31 36.47 -16.52
C SER A 613 -5.57 36.41 -15.02
N PRO A 614 -6.59 35.64 -14.58
CA PRO A 614 -6.83 35.35 -13.16
C PRO A 614 -5.64 34.66 -12.46
N SER A 615 -4.93 33.76 -13.15
CA SER A 615 -3.78 33.04 -12.58
C SER A 615 -2.59 33.97 -12.34
N GLY A 616 -2.35 34.93 -13.25
CA GLY A 616 -1.31 35.94 -13.07
C GLY A 616 -1.54 36.78 -11.82
N VAL A 617 -2.80 37.14 -11.51
CA VAL A 617 -3.16 37.83 -10.26
C VAL A 617 -2.80 36.97 -9.05
N ARG A 618 -3.25 35.71 -9.00
CA ARG A 618 -3.01 34.82 -7.85
C ARG A 618 -1.51 34.66 -7.55
N ILE A 619 -0.73 34.37 -8.58
CA ILE A 619 0.71 34.11 -8.46
C ILE A 619 1.46 35.38 -8.06
N PHE A 620 1.10 36.53 -8.62
CA PHE A 620 1.66 37.82 -8.20
C PHE A 620 1.40 38.08 -6.71
N PHE A 621 0.19 37.81 -6.22
CA PHE A 621 -0.16 38.00 -4.81
C PHE A 621 0.51 36.98 -3.88
N ASP A 622 0.71 35.75 -4.32
CA ASP A 622 1.45 34.74 -3.56
C ASP A 622 2.93 35.16 -3.42
N GLU A 623 3.54 35.67 -4.48
CA GLU A 623 4.91 36.20 -4.44
C GLU A 623 5.01 37.49 -3.62
N LEU A 624 4.00 38.37 -3.69
CA LEU A 624 3.93 39.58 -2.87
C LEU A 624 3.96 39.22 -1.36
N ARG A 625 3.23 38.18 -0.96
CA ARG A 625 3.25 37.64 0.41
C ARG A 625 4.59 36.99 0.75
N ALA A 626 5.20 36.26 -0.18
CA ALA A 626 6.51 35.64 0.01
C ALA A 626 7.60 36.71 0.28
N GLU A 627 7.54 37.83 -0.41
CA GLU A 627 8.40 39.01 -0.22
C GLU A 627 7.96 39.92 0.95
N LYS A 628 6.99 39.47 1.76
CA LYS A 628 6.45 40.18 2.94
C LYS A 628 5.95 41.60 2.64
N LYS A 629 5.48 41.84 1.41
CA LYS A 629 4.76 43.06 1.04
C LYS A 629 3.26 42.81 1.13
N ASP A 630 2.51 43.87 1.41
CA ASP A 630 1.05 43.83 1.39
C ASP A 630 0.49 44.81 0.37
N ILE A 631 -0.84 44.86 0.27
CA ILE A 631 -1.55 45.67 -0.72
C ILE A 631 -1.20 47.16 -0.68
N ARG A 632 -0.67 47.69 0.42
CA ARG A 632 -0.23 49.09 0.51
C ARG A 632 0.93 49.40 -0.41
N ALA A 633 1.73 48.39 -0.77
CA ALA A 633 2.81 48.53 -1.74
C ALA A 633 2.29 48.80 -3.17
N LEU A 634 0.98 48.70 -3.40
CA LEU A 634 0.35 48.93 -4.69
C LEU A 634 -0.43 50.26 -4.76
N ALA A 635 -0.38 51.09 -3.71
CA ALA A 635 -1.25 52.26 -3.58
C ALA A 635 -1.11 53.31 -4.70
N ASP A 636 0.11 53.46 -5.25
CA ASP A 636 0.42 54.46 -6.28
C ASP A 636 0.34 53.89 -7.72
N LEU A 637 -0.01 52.60 -7.88
CA LEU A 637 -0.12 51.94 -9.17
C LEU A 637 -1.53 52.02 -9.73
N GLN A 638 -1.64 52.33 -11.02
CA GLN A 638 -2.87 52.09 -11.78
C GLN A 638 -2.91 50.64 -12.26
N ILE A 639 -4.10 50.06 -12.31
CA ILE A 639 -4.33 48.64 -12.58
C ILE A 639 -5.19 48.50 -13.83
N ALA A 640 -4.72 47.65 -14.75
CA ALA A 640 -5.51 47.24 -15.90
C ALA A 640 -5.77 45.73 -15.88
N ALA A 641 -6.97 45.32 -16.29
CA ALA A 641 -7.35 43.92 -16.39
C ALA A 641 -7.91 43.63 -17.79
N LEU A 642 -7.45 42.54 -18.41
CA LEU A 642 -7.89 42.12 -19.76
C LEU A 642 -9.40 41.88 -19.86
N GLY A 643 -10.05 41.43 -18.78
CA GLY A 643 -11.47 41.17 -18.80
C GLY A 643 -12.06 40.88 -17.42
N SER A 644 -13.38 40.69 -17.41
CA SER A 644 -14.19 40.55 -16.18
C SER A 644 -13.75 39.41 -15.25
N GLY A 645 -13.20 38.31 -15.79
CA GLY A 645 -12.67 37.21 -14.97
C GLY A 645 -11.44 37.60 -14.15
N THR A 646 -10.54 38.39 -14.74
CA THR A 646 -9.34 38.91 -14.06
C THR A 646 -9.72 39.98 -13.03
N ALA A 647 -10.64 40.88 -13.40
CA ALA A 647 -11.16 41.91 -12.49
C ALA A 647 -11.78 41.32 -11.23
N LYS A 648 -12.62 40.28 -11.34
CA LYS A 648 -13.21 39.59 -10.16
C LYS A 648 -12.19 39.04 -9.18
N VAL A 649 -11.03 38.58 -9.65
CA VAL A 649 -9.96 38.08 -8.75
C VAL A 649 -9.27 39.25 -8.06
N LEU A 650 -9.03 40.35 -8.77
CA LEU A 650 -8.50 41.59 -8.16
C LEU A 650 -9.46 42.14 -7.09
N GLU A 651 -10.77 42.13 -7.35
CA GLU A 651 -11.80 42.54 -6.39
C GLU A 651 -11.76 41.69 -5.11
N SER A 652 -11.49 40.39 -5.23
CA SER A 652 -11.33 39.51 -4.05
C SER A 652 -10.11 39.86 -3.18
N HIS A 653 -9.18 40.64 -3.73
CA HIS A 653 -8.04 41.22 -3.02
C HIS A 653 -8.24 42.71 -2.67
N GLY A 654 -9.45 43.26 -2.88
CA GLY A 654 -9.79 44.64 -2.58
C GLY A 654 -9.31 45.68 -3.60
N LEU A 655 -8.91 45.24 -4.81
CA LEU A 655 -8.43 46.13 -5.88
C LEU A 655 -9.43 46.21 -7.04
N TYR A 656 -9.67 47.41 -7.54
CA TYR A 656 -10.58 47.68 -8.66
C TYR A 656 -9.78 48.22 -9.85
N PRO A 657 -9.76 47.53 -11.01
CA PRO A 657 -9.03 48.02 -12.18
C PRO A 657 -9.59 49.33 -12.73
N GLU A 658 -8.72 50.31 -13.01
CA GLU A 658 -9.04 51.58 -13.67
C GLU A 658 -9.29 51.42 -15.18
N LEU A 659 -8.87 50.29 -15.75
CA LEU A 659 -9.08 49.97 -17.16
C LEU A 659 -9.44 48.50 -17.37
N ILE A 660 -10.56 48.31 -18.06
CA ILE A 660 -11.00 47.03 -18.62
C ILE A 660 -11.50 47.34 -20.04
N PRO A 661 -10.97 46.67 -21.09
CA PRO A 661 -11.39 46.94 -22.47
C PRO A 661 -12.81 46.40 -22.72
N GLU A 662 -13.53 46.98 -23.68
CA GLU A 662 -14.85 46.49 -24.10
C GLU A 662 -14.77 45.10 -24.75
N ILE A 663 -13.69 44.85 -25.49
CA ILE A 663 -13.36 43.55 -26.09
C ILE A 663 -12.25 42.91 -25.27
N PHE A 664 -12.48 41.72 -24.72
CA PHE A 664 -11.57 41.03 -23.81
C PHE A 664 -10.44 40.28 -24.54
N ASP A 665 -9.64 41.01 -25.34
CA ASP A 665 -8.44 40.49 -26.00
C ASP A 665 -7.22 41.42 -25.83
N GLY A 666 -6.03 40.88 -26.13
CA GLY A 666 -4.75 41.56 -25.89
C GLY A 666 -4.56 42.80 -26.75
N GLU A 667 -5.07 42.79 -27.99
CA GLU A 667 -4.99 43.92 -28.91
C GLU A 667 -5.85 45.09 -28.42
N ALA A 668 -7.09 44.82 -28.02
CA ALA A 668 -8.01 45.83 -27.49
C ALA A 668 -7.50 46.42 -26.16
N LEU A 669 -6.97 45.59 -25.26
CA LEU A 669 -6.33 46.07 -24.04
C LEU A 669 -5.11 46.96 -24.35
N GLY A 670 -4.27 46.56 -25.30
CA GLY A 670 -3.10 47.32 -25.71
C GLY A 670 -3.45 48.69 -26.29
N LYS A 671 -4.45 48.76 -27.17
CA LYS A 671 -4.96 50.03 -27.72
C LYS A 671 -5.52 50.94 -26.62
N ALA A 672 -6.36 50.38 -25.75
CA ALA A 672 -6.97 51.14 -24.66
C ALA A 672 -5.93 51.68 -23.65
N LEU A 673 -4.86 50.92 -23.39
CA LEU A 673 -3.71 51.40 -22.61
C LEU A 673 -2.95 52.49 -23.37
N ALA A 674 -2.63 52.28 -24.65
CA ALA A 674 -1.86 53.24 -25.47
C ALA A 674 -2.55 54.61 -25.63
N GLU A 675 -3.87 54.67 -25.51
CA GLU A 675 -4.65 55.92 -25.47
C GLU A 675 -4.50 56.66 -24.14
N LYS A 676 -4.36 55.94 -23.01
CA LYS A 676 -4.21 56.53 -21.67
C LYS A 676 -2.77 56.91 -21.31
N LEU A 677 -1.78 56.31 -21.97
CA LEU A 677 -0.35 56.51 -21.68
C LEU A 677 0.21 57.77 -22.36
N SER A 678 0.99 58.56 -21.62
CA SER A 678 1.70 59.75 -22.13
C SER A 678 3.02 59.41 -22.83
N GLY A 679 3.53 58.19 -22.65
CA GLY A 679 4.76 57.68 -23.27
C GLY A 679 5.99 57.66 -22.36
N THR A 680 5.85 58.08 -21.11
CA THR A 680 6.95 58.14 -20.12
C THR A 680 6.81 57.12 -18.98
N GLU A 681 5.66 56.45 -18.92
CA GLU A 681 5.31 55.50 -17.87
C GLU A 681 6.03 54.16 -18.04
N LYS A 682 6.30 53.52 -16.90
CA LYS A 682 6.82 52.15 -16.82
C LYS A 682 5.71 51.19 -16.41
N LEU A 683 5.51 50.14 -17.19
CA LEU A 683 4.45 49.14 -16.99
C LEU A 683 5.04 47.80 -16.54
N LEU A 684 4.42 47.18 -15.55
CA LEU A 684 4.68 45.79 -15.14
C LEU A 684 3.56 44.88 -15.66
N ILE A 685 3.91 43.87 -16.44
CA ILE A 685 2.95 42.91 -17.01
C ILE A 685 3.29 41.49 -16.55
N PRO A 686 2.78 41.04 -15.39
CA PRO A 686 2.91 39.65 -14.97
C PRO A 686 1.92 38.78 -15.74
N ARG A 687 2.42 37.96 -16.68
CA ARG A 687 1.56 37.16 -17.57
C ARG A 687 2.07 35.73 -17.80
N ALA A 688 1.28 34.95 -18.54
CA ALA A 688 1.68 33.61 -18.99
C ALA A 688 2.94 33.67 -19.86
N ALA A 689 3.84 32.69 -19.72
CA ALA A 689 5.03 32.54 -20.55
C ALA A 689 4.69 32.46 -22.06
N LEU A 690 3.60 31.77 -22.40
CA LEU A 690 3.09 31.64 -23.78
C LEU A 690 2.01 32.68 -24.15
N GLY A 691 1.86 33.76 -23.40
CA GLY A 691 0.87 34.79 -23.71
C GLY A 691 1.14 35.46 -25.06
N GLY A 692 0.06 35.87 -25.74
CA GLY A 692 0.13 36.52 -27.04
C GLY A 692 0.93 37.83 -27.03
N ARG A 693 1.51 38.19 -28.18
CA ARG A 693 2.38 39.36 -28.34
C ARG A 693 1.62 40.64 -28.67
N GLU A 694 0.34 40.54 -28.99
CA GLU A 694 -0.50 41.62 -29.51
C GLU A 694 -0.55 42.81 -28.52
N LEU A 695 -0.66 42.52 -27.21
CA LEU A 695 -0.63 43.55 -26.17
C LEU A 695 0.70 44.32 -26.16
N ILE A 696 1.82 43.60 -26.25
CA ILE A 696 3.17 44.18 -26.18
C ILE A 696 3.46 44.98 -27.46
N GLU A 697 3.05 44.47 -28.62
CA GLU A 697 3.22 45.12 -29.92
C GLU A 697 2.48 46.46 -29.99
N GLU A 698 1.25 46.55 -29.46
CA GLU A 698 0.52 47.83 -29.40
C GLU A 698 1.18 48.84 -28.44
N LEU A 699 1.68 48.38 -27.29
CA LEU A 699 2.38 49.24 -26.32
C LEU A 699 3.74 49.73 -26.86
N GLN A 700 4.46 48.89 -27.60
CA GLN A 700 5.74 49.25 -28.24
C GLN A 700 5.58 50.37 -29.27
N LYS A 701 4.47 50.43 -30.01
CA LYS A 701 4.19 51.55 -30.94
C LYS A 701 4.16 52.92 -30.24
N LYS A 702 3.84 52.95 -28.94
CA LYS A 702 3.80 54.16 -28.11
C LYS A 702 5.14 54.51 -27.48
N GLY A 703 6.12 53.60 -27.51
CA GLY A 703 7.47 53.82 -26.97
C GLY A 703 7.59 53.73 -25.46
N VAL A 704 6.60 53.15 -24.76
CA VAL A 704 6.63 52.98 -23.29
C VAL A 704 7.55 51.86 -22.85
N VAL A 705 8.08 51.95 -21.63
CA VAL A 705 8.92 50.90 -21.03
C VAL A 705 8.03 49.83 -20.43
N VAL A 706 8.16 48.60 -20.91
CA VAL A 706 7.33 47.45 -20.49
C VAL A 706 8.22 46.34 -19.94
N ASP A 707 8.06 46.03 -18.66
CA ASP A 707 8.62 44.83 -18.05
C ASP A 707 7.59 43.69 -18.18
N ASP A 708 7.76 42.92 -19.25
CA ASP A 708 6.96 41.75 -19.56
C ASP A 708 7.53 40.51 -18.85
N ILE A 709 6.91 40.14 -17.72
CA ILE A 709 7.44 39.09 -16.85
C ILE A 709 6.59 37.83 -16.97
N PRO A 710 7.17 36.71 -17.48
CA PRO A 710 6.50 35.43 -17.42
C PRO A 710 6.41 35.01 -15.96
N THR A 711 5.21 34.77 -15.45
CA THR A 711 4.96 34.40 -14.04
C THR A 711 4.58 32.94 -13.86
N TYR A 712 4.04 32.33 -14.90
CA TYR A 712 3.63 30.94 -14.89
C TYR A 712 3.68 30.32 -16.28
N ASP A 713 3.78 29.00 -16.30
CA ASP A 713 3.67 28.19 -17.50
C ASP A 713 2.33 27.42 -17.52
N THR A 714 1.91 27.03 -18.72
CA THR A 714 0.76 26.15 -18.94
C THR A 714 1.28 24.78 -19.34
N LEU A 715 1.32 23.85 -18.39
CA LEU A 715 1.67 22.48 -18.67
C LEU A 715 0.44 21.73 -19.15
N TYR A 716 0.62 20.91 -20.18
CA TYR A 716 -0.43 20.01 -20.65
C TYR A 716 -0.46 18.75 -19.80
N GLU A 717 -1.65 18.36 -19.36
CA GLU A 717 -1.83 17.22 -18.48
C GLU A 717 -2.64 16.12 -19.18
N THR A 718 -2.16 14.89 -19.09
CA THR A 718 -2.94 13.70 -19.44
C THR A 718 -3.47 13.11 -18.13
N PRO A 719 -4.79 13.02 -17.92
CA PRO A 719 -5.33 12.30 -16.77
C PRO A 719 -5.00 10.80 -16.89
N GLY A 720 -4.71 10.14 -15.77
CA GLY A 720 -4.29 8.73 -15.77
C GLY A 720 -5.36 7.73 -15.32
N ALA A 721 -6.53 8.21 -14.89
CA ALA A 721 -7.53 7.38 -14.20
C ALA A 721 -8.73 6.97 -15.07
N VAL A 722 -8.98 7.65 -16.19
CA VAL A 722 -10.08 7.39 -17.12
C VAL A 722 -9.46 7.10 -18.49
N ASP A 723 -10.03 6.16 -19.25
CA ASP A 723 -9.64 5.95 -20.65
C ASP A 723 -10.48 6.90 -21.52
N GLU A 724 -9.99 8.12 -21.73
CA GLU A 724 -10.74 9.16 -22.45
C GLU A 724 -10.96 8.79 -23.91
N LYS A 725 -10.03 8.04 -24.51
CA LYS A 725 -10.14 7.57 -25.89
C LYS A 725 -11.35 6.66 -26.05
N ALA A 726 -11.56 5.73 -25.12
CA ALA A 726 -12.70 4.83 -25.14
C ALA A 726 -14.05 5.57 -25.07
N GLU A 727 -14.14 6.67 -24.32
CA GLU A 727 -15.38 7.46 -24.17
C GLU A 727 -15.79 8.17 -25.48
N PHE A 728 -14.81 8.71 -26.21
CA PHE A 728 -15.04 9.35 -27.52
C PHE A 728 -15.22 8.34 -28.66
N ASP A 729 -14.44 7.27 -28.68
CA ASP A 729 -14.57 6.21 -29.70
C ASP A 729 -15.93 5.50 -29.60
N ALA A 730 -16.48 5.38 -28.39
CA ALA A 730 -17.82 4.86 -28.14
C ALA A 730 -18.95 5.87 -28.46
N GLY A 731 -18.63 7.12 -28.81
CA GLY A 731 -19.61 8.16 -29.15
C GLY A 731 -20.50 8.59 -27.98
N THR A 732 -20.02 8.42 -26.74
CA THR A 732 -20.84 8.65 -25.53
C THR A 732 -20.85 10.10 -25.05
N VAL A 733 -19.92 10.92 -25.54
CA VAL A 733 -19.83 12.36 -25.21
C VAL A 733 -20.57 13.15 -26.29
N ASP A 734 -21.59 13.91 -25.90
CA ASP A 734 -22.39 14.72 -26.83
C ASP A 734 -21.66 15.99 -27.27
N TYR A 735 -21.01 16.69 -26.34
CA TYR A 735 -20.33 17.96 -26.58
C TYR A 735 -19.06 18.09 -25.75
N ALA A 736 -18.04 18.72 -26.32
CA ALA A 736 -16.85 19.19 -25.63
C ALA A 736 -16.89 20.72 -25.49
N VAL A 737 -16.81 21.22 -24.26
CA VAL A 737 -16.83 22.66 -23.97
C VAL A 737 -15.41 23.17 -23.78
N PHE A 738 -15.05 24.19 -24.55
CA PHE A 738 -13.74 24.85 -24.53
C PHE A 738 -13.86 26.30 -24.11
N THR A 739 -13.10 26.67 -23.07
CA THR A 739 -13.10 28.02 -22.49
C THR A 739 -11.90 28.87 -22.89
N SER A 740 -10.94 28.30 -23.63
CA SER A 740 -9.82 29.02 -24.23
C SER A 740 -9.17 28.20 -25.34
N ALA A 741 -8.40 28.85 -26.22
CA ALA A 741 -7.58 28.15 -27.21
C ALA A 741 -6.56 27.18 -26.58
N SER A 742 -6.03 27.48 -25.39
CA SER A 742 -5.13 26.58 -24.67
C SER A 742 -5.81 25.29 -24.20
N THR A 743 -7.11 25.35 -23.83
CA THR A 743 -7.87 24.14 -23.47
C THR A 743 -8.08 23.21 -24.65
N VAL A 744 -8.21 23.75 -25.87
CA VAL A 744 -8.30 22.96 -27.11
C VAL A 744 -6.98 22.23 -27.40
N ARG A 745 -5.85 22.92 -27.30
CA ARG A 745 -4.52 22.32 -27.50
C ARG A 745 -4.20 21.27 -26.42
N GLY A 746 -4.60 21.53 -25.18
CA GLY A 746 -4.43 20.54 -24.13
C GLY A 746 -5.28 19.30 -24.35
N PHE A 747 -6.49 19.48 -24.85
CA PHE A 747 -7.33 18.36 -25.24
C PHE A 747 -6.66 17.53 -26.34
N GLU A 748 -6.17 18.16 -27.41
CA GLU A 748 -5.43 17.46 -28.48
C GLU A 748 -4.28 16.58 -27.94
N GLN A 749 -3.53 17.10 -26.96
CA GLN A 749 -2.43 16.35 -26.35
C GLN A 749 -2.89 15.26 -25.37
N ALA A 750 -4.00 15.48 -24.67
CA ALA A 750 -4.55 14.52 -23.71
C ALA A 750 -5.21 13.32 -24.42
N VAL A 751 -5.91 13.54 -25.52
CA VAL A 751 -6.64 12.50 -26.27
C VAL A 751 -5.96 12.16 -27.59
N LYS A 752 -4.66 11.83 -27.56
CA LYS A 752 -3.92 11.47 -28.78
C LYS A 752 -4.53 10.25 -29.47
N GLY A 753 -4.83 10.41 -30.77
CA GLY A 753 -5.27 9.32 -31.63
C GLY A 753 -6.79 9.08 -31.65
N ILE A 754 -7.59 10.07 -31.26
CA ILE A 754 -9.02 10.12 -31.58
C ILE A 754 -9.26 10.80 -32.94
N ASP A 755 -10.40 10.50 -33.55
CA ASP A 755 -10.88 11.22 -34.73
C ASP A 755 -11.61 12.50 -34.30
N PHE A 756 -10.89 13.63 -34.36
CA PHE A 756 -11.40 14.94 -33.94
C PHE A 756 -12.62 15.42 -34.75
N SER A 757 -12.86 14.87 -35.95
CA SER A 757 -14.05 15.21 -36.75
C SER A 757 -15.37 14.79 -36.10
N LYS A 758 -15.31 13.85 -35.15
CA LYS A 758 -16.46 13.39 -34.37
C LYS A 758 -16.73 14.24 -33.12
N VAL A 759 -15.85 15.19 -32.82
CA VAL A 759 -15.96 16.03 -31.62
C VAL A 759 -16.78 17.27 -31.93
N LYS A 760 -17.87 17.46 -31.19
CA LYS A 760 -18.70 18.67 -31.22
C LYS A 760 -18.22 19.68 -30.18
N ALA A 761 -17.50 20.68 -30.65
CA ALA A 761 -16.82 21.65 -29.81
C ALA A 761 -17.66 22.92 -29.60
N VAL A 762 -18.10 23.19 -28.38
CA VAL A 762 -18.75 24.46 -28.00
C VAL A 762 -17.69 25.40 -27.43
N CYS A 763 -17.43 26.49 -28.16
CA CYS A 763 -16.33 27.40 -27.92
C CYS A 763 -16.83 28.73 -27.35
N ILE A 764 -16.15 29.25 -26.32
CA ILE A 764 -16.51 30.52 -25.67
C ILE A 764 -16.35 31.75 -26.59
N GLY A 765 -15.47 31.70 -27.58
CA GLY A 765 -15.19 32.84 -28.45
C GLY A 765 -14.31 32.50 -29.65
N ARG A 766 -14.11 33.50 -30.52
CA ARG A 766 -13.51 33.36 -31.86
C ARG A 766 -12.15 32.64 -31.87
N GLN A 767 -11.23 33.02 -30.98
CA GLN A 767 -9.90 32.40 -30.92
C GLN A 767 -9.96 30.93 -30.49
N THR A 768 -10.90 30.58 -29.60
CA THR A 768 -11.10 29.19 -29.17
C THR A 768 -11.69 28.36 -30.30
N LYS A 769 -12.67 28.93 -31.03
CA LYS A 769 -13.25 28.30 -32.22
C LYS A 769 -12.20 28.04 -33.30
N ALA A 770 -11.37 29.03 -33.61
CA ALA A 770 -10.30 28.88 -34.61
C ALA A 770 -9.31 27.77 -34.25
N ALA A 771 -8.98 27.61 -32.97
CA ALA A 771 -8.14 26.51 -32.50
C ALA A 771 -8.82 25.13 -32.69
N ALA A 772 -10.13 25.03 -32.44
CA ALA A 772 -10.88 23.78 -32.61
C ALA A 772 -11.11 23.45 -34.10
N ASP A 773 -11.37 24.46 -34.94
CA ASP A 773 -11.49 24.32 -36.40
C ASP A 773 -10.19 23.78 -37.01
N ALA A 774 -9.04 24.23 -36.52
CA ALA A 774 -7.72 23.76 -36.99
C ALA A 774 -7.48 22.27 -36.74
N LEU A 775 -8.18 21.68 -35.75
CA LEU A 775 -8.16 20.24 -35.47
C LEU A 775 -9.24 19.46 -36.25
N GLY A 776 -10.08 20.15 -37.03
CA GLY A 776 -11.16 19.54 -37.80
C GLY A 776 -12.42 19.20 -37.00
N MET A 777 -12.61 19.80 -35.83
CA MET A 777 -13.80 19.58 -34.99
C MET A 777 -15.06 20.22 -35.59
N GLU A 778 -16.24 19.70 -35.23
CA GLU A 778 -17.51 20.36 -35.51
C GLU A 778 -17.73 21.48 -34.47
N THR A 779 -17.52 22.74 -34.85
CA THR A 779 -17.46 23.85 -33.90
C THR A 779 -18.74 24.70 -33.84
N TYR A 780 -19.09 25.08 -32.62
CA TYR A 780 -20.17 26.00 -32.28
C TYR A 780 -19.60 27.12 -31.40
N MET A 781 -20.14 28.33 -31.53
CA MET A 781 -19.62 29.49 -30.79
C MET A 781 -20.73 30.17 -29.99
N ALA A 782 -20.44 30.49 -28.74
CA ALA A 782 -21.31 31.32 -27.91
C ALA A 782 -21.41 32.75 -28.45
N GLU A 783 -22.57 33.39 -28.27
CA GLU A 783 -22.80 34.79 -28.70
C GLU A 783 -21.92 35.78 -27.94
N LYS A 784 -21.69 35.53 -26.64
CA LYS A 784 -20.82 36.32 -25.78
C LYS A 784 -19.72 35.45 -25.19
N ALA A 785 -18.56 36.04 -24.95
CA ALA A 785 -17.43 35.36 -24.30
C ALA A 785 -17.63 35.20 -22.78
N THR A 786 -18.74 34.59 -22.38
CA THR A 786 -19.14 34.37 -20.98
C THR A 786 -19.57 32.92 -20.75
N MET A 787 -19.44 32.43 -19.52
CA MET A 787 -19.85 31.06 -19.20
C MET A 787 -21.34 30.85 -19.41
N ASP A 788 -22.17 31.82 -19.04
CA ASP A 788 -23.63 31.73 -19.20
C ASP A 788 -24.03 31.63 -20.68
N SER A 789 -23.34 32.36 -21.57
CA SER A 789 -23.59 32.28 -23.01
C SER A 789 -23.16 30.93 -23.60
N VAL A 790 -22.11 30.30 -23.05
CA VAL A 790 -21.70 28.94 -23.44
C VAL A 790 -22.74 27.92 -23.01
N VAL A 791 -23.22 27.98 -21.76
CA VAL A 791 -24.27 27.08 -21.26
C VAL A 791 -25.54 27.23 -22.09
N ALA A 792 -25.98 28.45 -22.38
CA ALA A 792 -27.14 28.72 -23.24
C ALA A 792 -26.95 28.17 -24.67
N CYS A 793 -25.74 28.24 -25.22
CA CYS A 793 -25.41 27.65 -26.50
C CYS A 793 -25.57 26.12 -26.47
N VAL A 794 -25.05 25.45 -25.43
CA VAL A 794 -25.24 23.99 -25.26
C VAL A 794 -26.72 23.64 -25.11
N GLU A 795 -27.48 24.37 -24.30
CA GLU A 795 -28.93 24.16 -24.14
C GLU A 795 -29.66 24.27 -25.48
N LYS A 796 -29.34 25.27 -26.29
CA LYS A 796 -29.94 25.45 -27.62
C LYS A 796 -29.63 24.26 -28.54
N LEU A 797 -28.37 23.84 -28.60
CA LEU A 797 -27.94 22.72 -29.44
C LEU A 797 -28.57 21.38 -29.02
N CYS A 798 -28.85 21.21 -27.73
CA CYS A 798 -29.52 20.02 -27.21
C CYS A 798 -31.03 20.00 -27.49
N ARG A 799 -31.67 21.18 -27.68
CA ARG A 799 -33.11 21.31 -27.97
C ARG A 799 -33.47 21.23 -29.45
N GLU A 800 -32.52 21.55 -30.34
CA GLU A 800 -32.72 21.54 -31.80
C GLU A 800 -32.62 20.13 -32.42
N ARG A 801 -32.53 19.09 -31.58
CA ARG A 801 -32.48 17.66 -31.92
C ARG A 801 -33.60 16.92 -31.20
#